data_AF-A0A974DGE3-F1
#
_entry.id   AF-A0A974DGE3-F1
#
_cell.length_a   1.000
_cell.length_b   1.000
_cell.length_c   1.000
_cell.angle_alpha   90.00
_cell.angle_beta   90.00
_cell.angle_gamma   90.00
#
_symmetry.space_group_name_H-M   'P 1'
#
loop_
_entity.id
_entity.type
_entity.pdbx_description
1 polymer ?
#
loop_
_entity_poly.entity_id
_entity_poly.type
_entity_poly.pdbx_seq_one_letter_code
_entity_poly.pdbx_strand_id
1 'polypeptide(L)'
;MEDDGKSPPDSAYGEPKKYDPNFKGPIQNRGCTDILCCILIVLGIIAYVAVGIVAWTYGDPRKVIYPTDSKGQFCGQVGTPNEKKPFLFYFNIMKCASPLVLLQFQCPTTQICVENCPDRFLTYLSVATTQQNFDYYKQFCRDGFNNFTKSPVEVLRDRDCPAMITPSKPFTRRCFPAINTQKGVVMVGNSTTFDDGRGDKQRNVTDLLEGAKKANVVLEARQVAMKIFEDYTVSWYWIVIGLIIAMVISLIFVVLLRFLAGIMVWVMIVLVIAVMGYGIFHCYMEYARLKGQSGSDVTLKDIGFQTDIRVYLHLRQTWLAFMIILCILEVIVILLLIFLRKRIMIAIALIKEASRAVGFVMSSLVFPLFTFLLVCLCIAYWAITAVFLSTSNEAVYKVFNETQCDFSGNTCNPETFNTTNVTRVCPDATCQFAFYGGETYYHKYLIVFQIYNAFMFLWLANFVIALGQVTLAGAFASYYWAFKKPDDMPAFPIFSSLGRALRYHTGSLAFGSLILAIVQMIRILLEYLDHKLKGADNKCARFLLCCLKCCFWCLEKFIKFLNRNAYIMIAIYGTNFCTSARNAFFLLMRNIIRVAVLDKVTDFLLFLGKLLVVGCVGILAFFFFSRRIQIVQDTAPTLNYYWVPILTVILGSYLIAHGFFSVYGMCVDTLFLCFLEDLERNDGSTERPYFMSGSLQKLLNKSNQTKPDK
;
A
#
# COMPACT_ATOMS: atom_id res chain seq x y z
N MET A 1 11.49 21.39 65.77
CA MET A 1 12.44 21.28 64.66
C MET A 1 11.74 20.50 63.59
N GLU A 2 11.18 21.24 62.63
CA GLU A 2 10.59 20.72 61.41
C GLU A 2 11.69 20.01 60.61
N ASP A 3 11.45 18.76 60.25
CA ASP A 3 12.28 17.99 59.34
C ASP A 3 11.71 18.20 57.94
N ASP A 4 12.47 18.93 57.12
CA ASP A 4 12.08 19.36 55.77
C ASP A 4 11.79 18.15 54.88
N GLY A 5 10.50 17.99 54.57
CA GLY A 5 10.00 17.04 53.58
C GLY A 5 10.51 17.35 52.17
N LYS A 6 11.68 16.81 51.82
CA LYS A 6 12.05 16.61 50.42
C LYS A 6 11.24 15.43 49.88
N SER A 7 10.14 15.74 49.20
CA SER A 7 9.48 14.80 48.29
C SER A 7 10.50 14.25 47.28
N PRO A 8 10.61 12.92 47.10
CA PRO A 8 11.54 12.34 46.12
C PRO A 8 11.15 12.76 44.68
N PRO A 9 12.10 12.77 43.73
CA PRO A 9 11.92 13.34 42.38
C PRO A 9 10.96 12.58 41.44
N ASP A 10 10.12 11.66 41.95
CA ASP A 10 9.30 10.73 41.16
C ASP A 10 7.90 11.26 40.77
N SER A 11 7.58 12.55 41.00
CA SER A 11 6.19 13.03 40.84
C SER A 11 5.72 13.18 39.38
N ALA A 12 6.62 13.27 38.40
CA ALA A 12 6.24 13.53 37.00
C ALA A 12 5.60 12.31 36.29
N TYR A 13 5.91 11.08 36.72
CA TYR A 13 5.47 9.84 36.05
C TYR A 13 4.68 8.88 36.96
N GLY A 14 4.17 9.36 38.10
CA GLY A 14 3.32 8.60 39.02
C GLY A 14 4.06 7.53 39.84
N GLU A 15 3.43 7.09 40.92
CA GLU A 15 4.04 6.17 41.91
C GLU A 15 4.20 4.72 41.38
N PRO A 16 5.30 4.02 41.73
CA PRO A 16 5.48 2.60 41.46
C PRO A 16 4.30 1.77 41.99
N LYS A 17 3.96 0.69 41.29
CA LYS A 17 2.87 -0.17 41.73
C LYS A 17 3.22 -0.94 43.00
N LYS A 18 2.33 -0.86 43.99
CA LYS A 18 2.48 -1.55 45.28
C LYS A 18 2.22 -3.05 45.13
N TYR A 19 2.84 -3.83 46.01
CA TYR A 19 2.60 -5.27 46.13
C TYR A 19 1.12 -5.58 46.39
N ASP A 20 0.58 -6.55 45.66
CA ASP A 20 -0.79 -7.05 45.83
C ASP A 20 -0.76 -8.59 45.87
N PRO A 21 -1.00 -9.23 47.02
CA PRO A 21 -0.93 -10.68 47.16
C PRO A 21 -2.02 -11.43 46.38
N ASN A 22 -3.10 -10.75 45.97
CA ASN A 22 -4.19 -11.36 45.20
C ASN A 22 -3.97 -11.26 43.68
N PHE A 23 -2.95 -10.53 43.23
CA PHE A 23 -2.70 -10.34 41.81
C PHE A 23 -2.00 -11.58 41.21
N LYS A 24 -2.75 -12.35 40.43
CA LYS A 24 -2.28 -13.56 39.74
C LYS A 24 -2.24 -13.38 38.21
N GLY A 25 -1.99 -12.15 37.76
CA GLY A 25 -1.94 -11.81 36.33
C GLY A 25 -3.27 -11.30 35.76
N PRO A 26 -3.64 -11.68 34.52
CA PRO A 26 -4.82 -11.12 33.86
C PRO A 26 -6.11 -11.26 34.68
N ILE A 27 -6.69 -10.12 35.07
CA ILE A 27 -7.89 -10.07 35.93
C ILE A 27 -9.05 -10.79 35.25
N GLN A 28 -9.79 -11.64 35.97
CA GLN A 28 -10.90 -12.41 35.39
C GLN A 28 -12.23 -11.65 35.43
N ASN A 29 -12.52 -10.97 36.56
CA ASN A 29 -13.73 -10.15 36.71
C ASN A 29 -13.55 -8.80 36.02
N ARG A 30 -14.25 -8.59 34.90
CA ARG A 30 -14.12 -7.38 34.06
C ARG A 30 -15.49 -6.80 33.70
N GLY A 31 -15.51 -5.48 33.51
CA GLY A 31 -16.62 -4.76 32.89
C GLY A 31 -16.32 -4.41 31.43
N CYS A 32 -17.35 -4.07 30.66
CA CYS A 32 -17.18 -3.56 29.30
C CYS A 32 -16.50 -2.19 29.31
N THR A 33 -15.53 -1.97 28.43
CA THR A 33 -14.75 -0.73 28.35
C THR A 33 -15.07 0.07 27.08
N ASP A 34 -15.06 1.40 27.20
CA ASP A 34 -15.26 2.35 26.09
C ASP A 34 -16.51 2.05 25.22
N ILE A 35 -17.67 1.83 25.87
CA ILE A 35 -18.92 1.38 25.24
C ILE A 35 -19.35 2.29 24.07
N LEU A 36 -19.16 3.61 24.19
CA LEU A 36 -19.47 4.55 23.09
C LEU A 36 -18.71 4.22 21.81
N CYS A 37 -17.41 3.90 21.91
CA CYS A 37 -16.61 3.53 20.75
C CYS A 37 -17.01 2.17 20.18
N CYS A 38 -17.52 1.26 21.02
CA CYS A 38 -18.12 0.01 20.58
C CYS A 38 -19.40 0.25 19.75
N ILE A 39 -20.25 1.19 20.16
CA ILE A 39 -21.45 1.56 19.41
C ILE A 39 -21.04 2.24 18.09
N LEU A 40 -20.06 3.16 18.13
CA LEU A 40 -19.58 3.87 16.95
C LEU A 40 -19.02 2.93 15.87
N ILE A 41 -18.23 1.92 16.24
CA ILE A 41 -17.69 0.99 15.25
C ILE A 41 -18.78 0.11 14.63
N VAL A 42 -19.78 -0.31 15.42
CA VAL A 42 -20.93 -1.09 14.91
C VAL A 42 -21.77 -0.26 13.94
N LEU A 43 -22.11 0.98 14.30
CA LEU A 43 -22.82 1.91 13.40
C LEU A 43 -21.99 2.21 12.15
N GLY A 44 -20.68 2.37 12.30
CA GLY A 44 -19.74 2.53 11.19
C GLY A 44 -19.76 1.34 10.24
N ILE A 45 -19.77 0.11 10.76
CA ILE A 45 -19.87 -1.10 9.93
C ILE A 45 -21.22 -1.17 9.20
N ILE A 46 -22.33 -0.87 9.88
CA ILE A 46 -23.67 -0.87 9.26
C ILE A 46 -23.73 0.15 8.11
N ALA A 47 -23.26 1.37 8.34
CA ALA A 47 -23.19 2.40 7.30
C ALA A 47 -22.24 2.00 6.17
N TYR A 48 -21.15 1.30 6.47
CA TYR A 48 -20.21 0.81 5.46
C TYR A 48 -20.79 -0.29 4.57
N VAL A 49 -21.61 -1.18 5.15
CA VAL A 49 -22.40 -2.15 4.40
C VAL A 49 -23.43 -1.45 3.50
N ALA A 50 -24.13 -0.45 4.02
CA ALA A 50 -25.09 0.33 3.22
C ALA A 50 -24.43 1.03 2.02
N VAL A 51 -23.26 1.66 2.22
CA VAL A 51 -22.48 2.26 1.12
C VAL A 51 -22.04 1.20 0.10
N GLY A 52 -21.65 0.01 0.54
CA GLY A 52 -21.34 -1.12 -0.34
C GLY A 52 -22.52 -1.52 -1.21
N ILE A 53 -23.71 -1.69 -0.61
CA ILE A 53 -24.95 -2.03 -1.33
C ILE A 53 -25.25 -0.97 -2.38
N VAL A 54 -25.23 0.32 -2.02
CA VAL A 54 -25.49 1.42 -2.96
C VAL A 54 -24.44 1.44 -4.08
N ALA A 55 -23.16 1.24 -3.76
CA ALA A 55 -22.11 1.16 -4.78
C ALA A 55 -22.37 0.00 -5.75
N TRP A 56 -22.80 -1.17 -5.25
CA TRP A 56 -23.08 -2.34 -6.07
C TRP A 56 -24.33 -2.23 -6.93
N THR A 57 -25.33 -1.44 -6.50
CA THR A 57 -26.53 -1.20 -7.31
C THR A 57 -26.29 -0.23 -8.47
N TYR A 58 -25.45 0.78 -8.29
CA TYR A 58 -25.22 1.82 -9.31
C TYR A 58 -23.92 1.62 -10.11
N GLY A 59 -22.93 0.91 -9.55
CA GLY A 59 -21.66 0.65 -10.18
C GLY A 59 -21.74 -0.50 -11.19
N ASP A 60 -21.06 -0.33 -12.33
CA ASP A 60 -20.88 -1.41 -13.30
C ASP A 60 -19.39 -1.74 -13.45
N PRO A 61 -18.90 -2.85 -12.87
CA PRO A 61 -17.48 -3.19 -12.93
C PRO A 61 -16.99 -3.46 -14.36
N ARG A 62 -17.90 -3.73 -15.31
CA ARG A 62 -17.54 -3.92 -16.73
C ARG A 62 -16.94 -2.66 -17.34
N LYS A 63 -17.27 -1.46 -16.84
CA LYS A 63 -16.70 -0.18 -17.29
C LYS A 63 -15.19 -0.07 -17.04
N VAL A 64 -14.62 -0.91 -16.16
CA VAL A 64 -13.16 -1.02 -15.97
C VAL A 64 -12.49 -1.77 -17.12
N ILE A 65 -13.19 -2.75 -17.71
CA ILE A 65 -12.67 -3.66 -18.73
C ILE A 65 -12.99 -3.14 -20.14
N TYR A 66 -14.23 -2.72 -20.35
CA TYR A 66 -14.76 -2.26 -21.63
C TYR A 66 -14.96 -0.75 -21.59
N PRO A 67 -14.36 0.00 -22.54
CA PRO A 67 -14.68 1.41 -22.67
C PRO A 67 -16.10 1.61 -23.19
N THR A 68 -16.71 2.72 -22.80
CA THR A 68 -18.03 3.15 -23.26
C THR A 68 -17.90 4.39 -24.16
N ASP A 69 -18.65 4.41 -25.25
CA ASP A 69 -18.77 5.59 -26.11
C ASP A 69 -19.56 6.72 -25.43
N SER A 70 -19.69 7.86 -26.11
CA SER A 70 -20.48 8.98 -25.60
C SER A 70 -21.98 8.69 -25.49
N LYS A 71 -22.46 7.57 -26.03
CA LYS A 71 -23.84 7.07 -25.89
C LYS A 71 -24.00 6.12 -24.68
N GLY A 72 -22.90 5.77 -24.00
CA GLY A 72 -22.89 4.79 -22.91
C GLY A 72 -22.83 3.34 -23.37
N GLN A 73 -22.60 3.07 -24.66
CA GLN A 73 -22.53 1.73 -25.24
C GLN A 73 -21.11 1.17 -25.13
N PHE A 74 -20.98 -0.10 -24.75
CA PHE A 74 -19.68 -0.77 -24.62
C PHE A 74 -19.06 -1.10 -25.98
N CYS A 75 -17.78 -0.74 -26.15
CA CYS A 75 -16.99 -1.09 -27.33
C CYS A 75 -16.46 -2.53 -27.26
N GLY A 76 -16.79 -3.36 -28.24
CA GLY A 76 -16.28 -4.73 -28.37
C GLY A 76 -16.76 -5.71 -27.30
N GLN A 77 -17.95 -5.47 -26.73
CA GLN A 77 -18.65 -6.41 -25.87
C GLN A 77 -19.64 -7.22 -26.72
N VAL A 78 -19.67 -8.53 -26.53
CA VAL A 78 -20.59 -9.42 -27.25
C VAL A 78 -22.03 -9.06 -26.92
N GLY A 79 -22.89 -8.97 -27.95
CA GLY A 79 -24.31 -8.65 -27.79
C GLY A 79 -24.64 -7.15 -27.68
N THR A 80 -23.67 -6.25 -27.92
CA THR A 80 -23.92 -4.80 -28.03
C THR A 80 -23.84 -4.32 -29.49
N PRO A 81 -24.43 -3.15 -29.83
CA PRO A 81 -24.33 -2.60 -31.21
C PRO A 81 -22.89 -2.40 -31.69
N ASN A 82 -21.95 -2.22 -30.76
CA ASN A 82 -20.53 -1.99 -31.03
C ASN A 82 -19.67 -3.24 -30.84
N GLU A 83 -20.24 -4.44 -30.95
CA GLU A 83 -19.50 -5.72 -30.82
C GLU A 83 -18.30 -5.81 -31.78
N LYS A 84 -18.48 -5.36 -33.04
CA LYS A 84 -17.42 -5.34 -34.06
C LYS A 84 -16.49 -4.13 -33.95
N LYS A 85 -16.74 -3.21 -33.03
CA LYS A 85 -15.97 -1.97 -32.85
C LYS A 85 -15.29 -1.96 -31.48
N PRO A 86 -14.15 -2.66 -31.29
CA PRO A 86 -13.57 -2.89 -29.98
C PRO A 86 -12.78 -1.72 -29.41
N PHE A 87 -12.47 -0.68 -30.20
CA PHE A 87 -11.62 0.44 -29.75
C PHE A 87 -12.42 1.72 -29.53
N LEU A 88 -12.11 2.47 -28.49
CA LEU A 88 -12.68 3.79 -28.21
C LEU A 88 -11.79 4.89 -28.78
N PHE A 89 -12.34 5.74 -29.65
CA PHE A 89 -11.67 6.89 -30.23
C PHE A 89 -12.17 8.20 -29.60
N TYR A 90 -11.26 9.13 -29.33
CA TYR A 90 -11.55 10.45 -28.77
C TYR A 90 -11.48 11.52 -29.85
N PHE A 91 -12.52 12.34 -29.99
CA PHE A 91 -12.54 13.42 -30.99
C PHE A 91 -11.46 14.47 -30.75
N ASN A 92 -11.07 14.66 -29.49
CA ASN A 92 -9.98 15.53 -29.11
C ASN A 92 -9.33 15.01 -27.84
N ILE A 93 -8.25 14.25 -28.03
CA ILE A 93 -7.49 13.65 -26.93
C ILE A 93 -6.73 14.71 -26.11
N MET A 94 -6.50 15.91 -26.64
CA MET A 94 -5.81 16.99 -25.92
C MET A 94 -6.63 17.49 -24.73
N LYS A 95 -7.96 17.43 -24.82
CA LYS A 95 -8.86 17.73 -23.69
C LYS A 95 -8.77 16.69 -22.56
N CYS A 96 -8.13 15.55 -22.82
CA CYS A 96 -7.93 14.47 -21.84
C CYS A 96 -6.59 14.53 -21.10
N ALA A 97 -5.73 15.52 -21.39
CA ALA A 97 -4.35 15.54 -20.89
C ALA A 97 -4.20 15.81 -19.38
N SER A 98 -5.28 16.17 -18.67
CA SER A 98 -5.19 16.39 -17.22
C SER A 98 -5.14 15.07 -16.43
N PRO A 99 -4.28 14.95 -15.39
CA PRO A 99 -4.20 13.73 -14.57
C PRO A 99 -5.51 13.35 -13.89
N LEU A 100 -6.38 14.34 -13.62
CA LEU A 100 -7.68 14.14 -12.97
C LEU A 100 -8.66 13.42 -13.90
N VAL A 101 -8.63 13.73 -15.19
CA VAL A 101 -9.47 13.13 -16.23
C VAL A 101 -9.12 11.66 -16.47
N LEU A 102 -7.84 11.29 -16.37
CA LEU A 102 -7.38 9.90 -16.46
C LEU A 102 -7.77 9.05 -15.23
N LEU A 103 -7.73 9.64 -14.02
CA LEU A 103 -8.12 8.96 -12.79
C LEU A 103 -9.64 8.76 -12.65
N GLN A 104 -10.43 9.65 -13.25
CA GLN A 104 -11.90 9.56 -13.22
C GLN A 104 -12.48 8.84 -14.44
N PHE A 105 -11.65 8.52 -15.45
CA PHE A 105 -12.10 8.08 -16.78
C PHE A 105 -13.02 9.09 -17.50
N GLN A 106 -12.94 10.38 -17.15
CA GLN A 106 -13.89 11.42 -17.60
C GLN A 106 -13.24 12.38 -18.60
N CYS A 107 -13.18 11.99 -19.88
CA CYS A 107 -12.79 12.93 -20.93
C CYS A 107 -13.99 13.77 -21.38
N PRO A 108 -13.94 15.12 -21.30
CA PRO A 108 -15.01 16.00 -21.78
C PRO A 108 -14.91 16.19 -23.31
N THR A 109 -14.93 15.07 -24.03
CA THR A 109 -14.88 15.04 -25.50
C THR A 109 -15.78 13.92 -26.01
N THR A 110 -16.31 14.08 -27.23
CA THR A 110 -17.09 13.03 -27.89
C THR A 110 -16.19 11.81 -28.08
N GLN A 111 -16.73 10.66 -27.70
CA GLN A 111 -16.08 9.36 -27.75
C GLN A 111 -16.93 8.43 -28.60
N ILE A 112 -16.31 7.67 -29.50
CA ILE A 112 -17.01 6.70 -30.37
C ILE A 112 -16.27 5.37 -30.37
N CYS A 113 -16.99 4.27 -30.58
CA CYS A 113 -16.37 2.99 -30.84
C CYS A 113 -15.95 2.90 -32.32
N VAL A 114 -14.77 2.36 -32.59
CA VAL A 114 -14.19 2.15 -33.93
C VAL A 114 -13.61 0.74 -34.04
N GLU A 115 -13.58 0.24 -35.28
CA GLU A 115 -13.03 -1.09 -35.59
C GLU A 115 -11.51 -1.12 -35.51
N ASN A 116 -10.86 -0.06 -36.03
CA ASN A 116 -9.41 0.12 -36.00
C ASN A 116 -9.05 1.55 -35.60
N CYS A 117 -7.92 1.72 -34.92
CA CYS A 117 -7.40 3.06 -34.63
C CYS A 117 -6.84 3.71 -35.90
N PRO A 118 -6.91 5.05 -36.01
CA PRO A 118 -6.45 5.75 -37.21
C PRO A 118 -4.96 5.54 -37.45
N ASP A 119 -4.55 5.26 -38.70
CA ASP A 119 -3.16 4.97 -39.09
C ASP A 119 -2.42 6.20 -39.66
N ARG A 120 -3.17 7.21 -40.11
CA ARG A 120 -2.68 8.39 -40.84
C ARG A 120 -3.27 9.69 -40.29
N PHE A 121 -2.59 10.80 -40.55
CA PHE A 121 -3.04 12.14 -40.18
C PHE A 121 -3.96 12.72 -41.26
N LEU A 122 -5.15 13.21 -40.88
CA LEU A 122 -6.07 13.92 -41.77
C LEU A 122 -6.82 15.00 -41.00
N THR A 123 -7.10 16.13 -41.63
CA THR A 123 -7.98 17.18 -41.08
C THR A 123 -9.33 17.13 -41.77
N TYR A 124 -10.41 17.48 -41.06
CA TYR A 124 -11.74 17.52 -41.67
C TYR A 124 -11.78 18.51 -42.84
N LEU A 125 -11.11 19.66 -42.70
CA LEU A 125 -11.08 20.70 -43.74
C LEU A 125 -10.44 20.21 -45.04
N SER A 126 -9.31 19.48 -44.97
CA SER A 126 -8.64 18.93 -46.16
C SER A 126 -9.46 17.86 -46.88
N VAL A 127 -10.18 17.03 -46.12
CA VAL A 127 -11.04 15.97 -46.65
C VAL A 127 -12.33 16.56 -47.23
N ALA A 128 -12.89 17.60 -46.60
CA ALA A 128 -14.09 18.28 -47.09
C ALA A 128 -13.85 19.03 -48.41
N THR A 129 -12.64 19.56 -48.65
CA THR A 129 -12.29 20.28 -49.88
C THR A 129 -11.82 19.36 -51.01
N THR A 130 -11.06 18.31 -50.69
CA THR A 130 -10.44 17.42 -51.71
C THR A 130 -11.31 16.20 -52.00
N GLN A 131 -12.24 15.86 -51.10
CA GLN A 131 -13.14 14.69 -51.14
C GLN A 131 -12.45 13.31 -51.17
N GLN A 132 -11.12 13.30 -51.32
CA GLN A 132 -10.25 12.14 -51.20
C GLN A 132 -10.14 11.70 -49.73
N ASN A 133 -10.16 10.38 -49.49
CA ASN A 133 -10.12 9.77 -48.15
C ASN A 133 -11.35 10.04 -47.25
N PHE A 134 -12.46 10.56 -47.78
CA PHE A 134 -13.68 10.80 -46.99
C PHE A 134 -14.26 9.51 -46.41
N ASP A 135 -14.32 8.42 -47.18
CA ASP A 135 -14.83 7.13 -46.70
C ASP A 135 -14.02 6.56 -45.53
N TYR A 136 -12.70 6.82 -45.52
CA TYR A 136 -11.83 6.47 -44.40
C TYR A 136 -12.08 7.39 -43.20
N TYR A 137 -12.13 8.70 -43.41
CA TYR A 137 -12.36 9.68 -42.33
C TYR A 137 -13.71 9.49 -41.64
N LYS A 138 -14.75 9.15 -42.43
CA LYS A 138 -16.12 8.92 -41.98
C LYS A 138 -16.24 7.85 -40.90
N GLN A 139 -15.33 6.87 -40.88
CA GLN A 139 -15.29 5.82 -39.84
C GLN A 139 -15.05 6.39 -38.44
N PHE A 140 -14.50 7.61 -38.35
CA PHE A 140 -14.21 8.31 -37.09
C PHE A 140 -15.26 9.38 -36.76
N CYS A 141 -16.35 9.48 -37.52
CA CYS A 141 -17.48 10.37 -37.25
C CYS A 141 -18.60 9.64 -36.49
N ARG A 142 -19.59 10.40 -35.99
CA ARG A 142 -20.79 9.83 -35.35
C ARG A 142 -21.59 8.95 -36.33
N ASP A 143 -22.21 7.88 -35.81
CA ASP A 143 -23.07 7.01 -36.62
C ASP A 143 -24.22 7.81 -37.25
N GLY A 144 -24.41 7.66 -38.56
CA GLY A 144 -25.44 8.38 -39.33
C GLY A 144 -24.95 9.63 -40.07
N PHE A 145 -23.71 10.08 -39.87
CA PHE A 145 -23.12 11.18 -40.64
C PHE A 145 -22.85 10.73 -42.09
N ASN A 146 -23.63 11.23 -43.05
CA ASN A 146 -23.59 10.76 -44.44
C ASN A 146 -23.38 11.82 -45.51
N ASN A 147 -23.56 13.14 -45.27
CA ASN A 147 -23.43 14.07 -46.39
C ASN A 147 -23.15 15.54 -46.06
N PHE A 148 -22.48 16.17 -47.04
CA PHE A 148 -21.94 17.53 -47.13
C PHE A 148 -22.98 18.68 -47.12
N THR A 149 -24.18 18.46 -46.57
CA THR A 149 -25.23 19.49 -46.49
C THR A 149 -24.93 20.54 -45.43
N LYS A 150 -24.11 20.20 -44.43
CA LYS A 150 -23.61 21.12 -43.41
C LYS A 150 -22.27 21.71 -43.84
N SER A 151 -22.07 22.99 -43.60
CA SER A 151 -20.78 23.64 -43.76
C SER A 151 -19.72 23.00 -42.84
N PRO A 152 -18.42 23.06 -43.19
CA PRO A 152 -17.38 22.52 -42.32
C PRO A 152 -17.36 23.10 -40.91
N VAL A 153 -17.81 24.35 -40.74
CA VAL A 153 -17.93 25.00 -39.43
C VAL A 153 -19.04 24.36 -38.61
N GLU A 154 -20.20 24.09 -39.20
CA GLU A 154 -21.33 23.44 -38.52
C GLU A 154 -21.00 22.00 -38.10
N VAL A 155 -20.29 21.24 -38.92
CA VAL A 155 -19.89 19.85 -38.60
C VAL A 155 -18.96 19.78 -37.38
N LEU A 156 -17.99 20.71 -37.31
CA LEU A 156 -17.04 20.78 -36.20
C LEU A 156 -17.68 21.34 -34.93
N ARG A 157 -18.63 22.27 -35.06
CA ARG A 157 -19.41 22.83 -33.95
C ARG A 157 -20.33 21.77 -33.33
N ASP A 158 -21.05 21.03 -34.16
CA ASP A 158 -22.02 20.00 -33.74
C ASP A 158 -21.32 18.73 -33.22
N ARG A 159 -19.99 18.65 -33.39
CA ARG A 159 -19.14 17.50 -33.06
C ARG A 159 -19.63 16.22 -33.73
N ASP A 160 -20.04 16.35 -34.99
CA ASP A 160 -20.44 15.23 -35.84
C ASP A 160 -19.21 14.44 -36.30
N CYS A 161 -18.11 15.15 -36.57
CA CYS A 161 -16.80 14.59 -36.87
C CYS A 161 -15.69 15.25 -36.02
N PRO A 162 -14.56 14.56 -35.80
CA PRO A 162 -13.38 15.19 -35.21
C PRO A 162 -12.84 16.32 -36.12
N ALA A 163 -12.06 17.25 -35.57
CA ALA A 163 -11.39 18.28 -36.38
C ALA A 163 -10.19 17.71 -37.14
N MET A 164 -9.49 16.78 -36.51
CA MET A 164 -8.36 16.05 -37.07
C MET A 164 -8.31 14.64 -36.49
N ILE A 165 -7.78 13.71 -37.26
CA ILE A 165 -7.37 12.38 -36.78
C ILE A 165 -5.85 12.30 -36.83
N THR A 166 -5.26 11.65 -35.83
CA THR A 166 -3.81 11.45 -35.72
C THR A 166 -3.48 9.96 -35.73
N PRO A 167 -2.36 9.55 -36.35
CA PRO A 167 -1.89 8.17 -36.27
C PRO A 167 -1.86 7.70 -34.82
N SER A 168 -2.52 6.58 -34.53
CA SER A 168 -2.82 6.11 -33.18
C SER A 168 -2.63 4.61 -33.07
N LYS A 169 -2.18 4.14 -31.90
CA LYS A 169 -2.11 2.72 -31.56
C LYS A 169 -3.19 2.37 -30.52
N PRO A 170 -3.78 1.17 -30.62
CA PRO A 170 -4.73 0.71 -29.60
C PRO A 170 -4.03 0.43 -28.26
N PHE A 171 -4.62 0.95 -27.18
CA PHE A 171 -4.20 0.76 -25.80
C PHE A 171 -5.43 0.60 -24.88
N THR A 172 -5.56 -0.48 -24.11
CA THR A 172 -6.74 -0.71 -23.23
C THR A 172 -8.08 -0.57 -23.97
N ARG A 173 -8.14 -1.05 -25.21
CA ARG A 173 -9.31 -0.87 -26.09
C ARG A 173 -9.63 0.62 -26.38
N ARG A 174 -8.64 1.51 -26.33
CA ARG A 174 -8.76 2.95 -26.61
C ARG A 174 -7.66 3.39 -27.59
N CYS A 175 -7.93 4.35 -28.46
CA CYS A 175 -6.94 4.83 -29.43
C CYS A 175 -6.14 5.99 -28.85
N PHE A 176 -4.81 5.83 -28.80
CA PHE A 176 -3.86 6.86 -28.35
C PHE A 176 -2.86 7.20 -29.46
N PRO A 177 -2.45 8.48 -29.60
CA PRO A 177 -1.48 8.89 -30.61
C PRO A 177 -0.21 8.03 -30.57
N ALA A 178 0.21 7.57 -31.75
CA ALA A 178 1.40 6.76 -31.98
C ALA A 178 2.64 7.67 -31.90
N ILE A 179 3.09 7.95 -30.69
CA ILE A 179 4.32 8.72 -30.47
C ILE A 179 5.54 7.84 -30.70
N ASN A 180 6.49 8.36 -31.45
CA ASN A 180 7.82 7.76 -31.59
C ASN A 180 8.90 8.78 -31.22
N THR A 181 9.98 8.32 -30.58
CA THR A 181 11.14 9.15 -30.23
C THR A 181 12.35 8.66 -30.98
N GLN A 182 12.86 9.47 -31.92
CA GLN A 182 14.12 9.20 -32.61
C GLN A 182 15.11 10.32 -32.28
N LYS A 183 16.29 9.95 -31.77
CA LYS A 183 17.39 10.89 -31.43
C LYS A 183 16.95 12.09 -30.55
N GLY A 184 16.04 11.85 -29.60
CA GLY A 184 15.55 12.89 -28.67
C GLY A 184 14.45 13.82 -29.21
N VAL A 185 14.05 13.67 -30.48
CA VAL A 185 12.94 14.42 -31.09
C VAL A 185 11.66 13.57 -31.06
N VAL A 186 10.56 14.17 -30.60
CA VAL A 186 9.25 13.51 -30.49
C VAL A 186 8.49 13.68 -31.81
N MET A 187 7.98 12.59 -32.35
CA MET A 187 7.19 12.54 -33.58
C MET A 187 5.86 11.83 -33.33
N VAL A 188 4.81 12.20 -34.07
CA VAL A 188 3.56 11.42 -34.16
C VAL A 188 3.53 10.81 -35.56
N GLY A 189 3.60 9.49 -35.65
CA GLY A 189 3.95 8.84 -36.92
C GLY A 189 5.37 9.24 -37.36
N ASN A 190 5.50 9.90 -38.52
CA ASN A 190 6.77 10.33 -39.12
C ASN A 190 6.97 11.86 -39.14
N SER A 191 6.08 12.64 -38.49
CA SER A 191 6.06 14.11 -38.59
C SER A 191 6.24 14.78 -37.23
N THR A 192 6.91 15.94 -37.23
CA THR A 192 7.19 16.79 -36.03
C THR A 192 6.27 18.02 -35.95
N THR A 193 5.58 18.35 -37.04
CA THR A 193 4.61 19.44 -37.11
C THR A 193 3.31 18.96 -37.76
N PHE A 194 2.18 19.55 -37.35
CA PHE A 194 0.85 19.21 -37.87
C PHE A 194 -0.06 20.45 -37.91
N ASP A 195 -1.03 20.45 -38.83
CA ASP A 195 -2.03 21.52 -38.99
C ASP A 195 -3.29 21.20 -38.17
N ASP A 196 -3.67 22.07 -37.24
CA ASP A 196 -4.83 21.89 -36.35
C ASP A 196 -6.16 22.37 -36.97
N GLY A 197 -6.14 22.86 -38.21
CA GLY A 197 -7.32 23.31 -38.95
C GLY A 197 -7.88 24.66 -38.48
N ARG A 198 -7.13 25.45 -37.71
CA ARG A 198 -7.51 26.81 -37.26
C ARG A 198 -6.77 27.95 -37.99
N GLY A 199 -6.18 27.69 -39.15
CA GLY A 199 -5.44 28.65 -39.98
C GLY A 199 -3.93 28.36 -40.07
N ASP A 200 -3.19 29.14 -40.88
CA ASP A 200 -1.81 28.94 -41.41
C ASP A 200 -0.64 28.61 -40.45
N LYS A 201 -0.86 28.26 -39.17
CA LYS A 201 0.21 27.95 -38.22
C LYS A 201 0.29 26.46 -37.92
N GLN A 202 1.35 25.82 -38.41
CA GLN A 202 1.72 24.46 -38.01
C GLN A 202 2.03 24.40 -36.50
N ARG A 203 1.37 23.49 -35.78
CA ARG A 203 1.60 23.18 -34.37
C ARG A 203 2.73 22.17 -34.23
N ASN A 204 3.53 22.31 -33.17
CA ASN A 204 4.62 21.38 -32.87
C ASN A 204 4.09 20.18 -32.08
N VAL A 205 4.63 18.99 -32.33
CA VAL A 205 4.31 17.74 -31.60
C VAL A 205 4.55 17.85 -30.09
N THR A 206 5.34 18.83 -29.64
CA THR A 206 5.49 19.18 -28.22
C THR A 206 4.17 19.54 -27.53
N ASP A 207 3.18 20.08 -28.24
CA ASP A 207 1.86 20.40 -27.67
C ASP A 207 1.06 19.12 -27.41
N LEU A 208 1.18 18.10 -28.29
CA LEU A 208 0.63 16.74 -28.13
C LEU A 208 1.34 15.94 -27.03
N LEU A 209 2.59 16.28 -26.72
CA LEU A 209 3.49 15.53 -25.86
C LEU A 209 3.02 15.46 -24.41
N GLU A 210 2.36 16.49 -23.87
CA GLU A 210 2.02 16.51 -22.45
C GLU A 210 0.94 15.47 -22.08
N GLY A 211 -0.03 15.25 -22.97
CA GLY A 211 -1.07 14.21 -22.81
C GLY A 211 -0.59 12.82 -23.25
N ALA A 212 0.24 12.74 -24.29
CA ALA A 212 0.57 11.48 -24.93
C ALA A 212 1.90 10.86 -24.44
N LYS A 213 2.85 11.64 -23.86
CA LYS A 213 4.06 11.12 -23.19
C LYS A 213 3.71 10.20 -22.02
N LYS A 214 2.66 10.52 -21.28
CA LYS A 214 2.13 9.64 -20.22
C LYS A 214 1.49 8.39 -20.81
N ALA A 215 0.71 8.51 -21.88
CA ALA A 215 0.06 7.37 -22.52
C ALA A 215 1.06 6.38 -23.13
N ASN A 216 2.17 6.84 -23.73
CA ASN A 216 3.18 5.96 -24.33
C ASN A 216 3.96 5.15 -23.28
N VAL A 217 4.30 5.76 -22.14
CA VAL A 217 4.88 5.04 -20.99
C VAL A 217 3.91 3.98 -20.48
N VAL A 218 2.61 4.27 -20.45
CA VAL A 218 1.57 3.33 -20.00
C VAL A 218 1.38 2.19 -21.03
N LEU A 219 1.51 2.47 -22.33
CA LEU A 219 1.53 1.49 -23.43
C LEU A 219 2.64 0.45 -23.24
N GLU A 220 3.88 0.90 -23.06
CA GLU A 220 5.04 0.02 -22.81
C GLU A 220 4.89 -0.74 -21.48
N ALA A 221 4.47 -0.05 -20.41
CA ALA A 221 4.23 -0.68 -19.11
C ALA A 221 3.18 -1.79 -19.16
N ARG A 222 2.14 -1.67 -19.99
CA ARG A 222 1.12 -2.72 -20.14
C ARG A 222 1.59 -3.89 -20.98
N GLN A 223 2.42 -3.69 -22.00
CA GLN A 223 3.03 -4.81 -22.73
C GLN A 223 3.91 -5.64 -21.78
N VAL A 224 4.69 -4.98 -20.93
CA VAL A 224 5.42 -5.63 -19.84
C VAL A 224 4.45 -6.34 -18.89
N ALA A 225 3.36 -5.69 -18.48
CA ALA A 225 2.37 -6.30 -17.58
C ALA A 225 1.68 -7.55 -18.17
N MET A 226 1.40 -7.60 -19.48
CA MET A 226 0.80 -8.77 -20.13
C MET A 226 1.78 -9.96 -20.15
N LYS A 227 3.06 -9.71 -20.45
CA LYS A 227 4.11 -10.75 -20.36
C LYS A 227 4.28 -11.24 -18.92
N ILE A 228 4.19 -10.33 -17.94
CA ILE A 228 4.19 -10.68 -16.52
C ILE A 228 2.97 -11.54 -16.16
N PHE A 229 1.79 -11.20 -16.67
CA PHE A 229 0.58 -11.99 -16.43
C PHE A 229 0.71 -13.40 -17.00
N GLU A 230 1.19 -13.53 -18.23
CA GLU A 230 1.50 -14.83 -18.84
C GLU A 230 2.49 -15.63 -17.98
N ASP A 231 3.60 -15.00 -17.56
CA ASP A 231 4.58 -15.61 -16.66
C ASP A 231 3.92 -16.08 -15.34
N TYR A 232 2.97 -15.33 -14.77
CA TYR A 232 2.20 -15.75 -13.59
C TYR A 232 1.27 -16.94 -13.86
N THR A 233 0.55 -16.94 -14.98
CA THR A 233 -0.38 -18.05 -15.32
C THR A 233 0.34 -19.38 -15.46
N VAL A 234 1.62 -19.35 -15.87
CA VAL A 234 2.46 -20.55 -15.97
C VAL A 234 3.14 -20.89 -14.63
N SER A 235 3.55 -19.89 -13.84
CA SER A 235 4.38 -20.09 -12.63
C SER A 235 3.63 -20.09 -11.29
N TRP A 236 2.33 -19.79 -11.25
CA TRP A 236 1.61 -19.56 -9.98
C TRP A 236 1.72 -20.72 -8.98
N TYR A 237 1.65 -21.98 -9.42
CA TYR A 237 1.73 -23.13 -8.51
C TYR A 237 3.12 -23.27 -7.90
N TRP A 238 4.19 -22.97 -8.65
CA TRP A 238 5.56 -22.92 -8.14
C TRP A 238 5.75 -21.78 -7.13
N ILE A 239 5.14 -20.62 -7.38
CA ILE A 239 5.13 -19.50 -6.43
C ILE A 239 4.47 -19.95 -5.11
N VAL A 240 3.31 -20.61 -5.18
CA VAL A 240 2.61 -21.13 -4.00
C VAL A 240 3.48 -22.15 -3.23
N ILE A 241 4.13 -23.08 -3.93
CA ILE A 241 5.06 -24.04 -3.30
C ILE A 241 6.21 -23.29 -2.61
N GLY A 242 6.80 -22.28 -3.25
CA GLY A 242 7.84 -21.44 -2.65
C GLY A 242 7.38 -20.71 -1.38
N LEU A 243 6.14 -20.24 -1.35
CA LEU A 243 5.54 -19.62 -0.16
C LEU A 243 5.27 -20.62 0.96
N ILE A 244 4.85 -21.85 0.63
CA ILE A 244 4.70 -22.94 1.62
C ILE A 244 6.06 -23.30 2.23
N ILE A 245 7.11 -23.42 1.40
CA ILE A 245 8.49 -23.64 1.88
C ILE A 245 8.91 -22.49 2.81
N ALA A 246 8.63 -21.23 2.45
CA ALA A 246 8.92 -20.09 3.32
C ALA A 246 8.19 -20.16 4.67
N MET A 247 6.93 -20.62 4.69
CA MET A 247 6.17 -20.84 5.91
C MET A 247 6.80 -21.92 6.78
N VAL A 248 7.18 -23.06 6.19
CA VAL A 248 7.83 -24.16 6.90
C VAL A 248 9.18 -23.73 7.46
N ILE A 249 10.02 -23.04 6.67
CA ILE A 249 11.30 -22.50 7.13
C ILE A 249 11.09 -21.49 8.26
N SER A 250 10.08 -20.62 8.18
CA SER A 250 9.74 -19.68 9.25
C SER A 250 9.37 -20.40 10.55
N LEU A 251 8.55 -21.46 10.46
CA LEU A 251 8.16 -22.28 11.61
C LEU A 251 9.36 -23.01 12.22
N ILE A 252 10.18 -23.65 11.38
CA ILE A 252 11.41 -24.33 11.82
C ILE A 252 12.33 -23.33 12.51
N PHE A 253 12.55 -22.15 11.93
CA PHE A 253 13.38 -21.11 12.51
C PHE A 253 12.88 -20.69 13.90
N VAL A 254 11.58 -20.48 14.04
CA VAL A 254 10.91 -20.18 15.31
C VAL A 254 11.11 -21.30 16.33
N VAL A 255 10.96 -22.57 15.92
CA VAL A 255 11.17 -23.72 16.80
C VAL A 255 12.64 -23.85 17.19
N LEU A 256 13.59 -23.59 16.28
CA LEU A 256 15.02 -23.62 16.56
C LEU A 256 15.43 -22.54 17.58
N LEU A 257 14.80 -21.35 17.54
CA LEU A 257 15.02 -20.31 18.54
C LEU A 257 14.73 -20.80 19.97
N ARG A 258 13.87 -21.82 20.13
CA ARG A 258 13.58 -22.44 21.44
C ARG A 258 14.80 -23.12 22.06
N PHE A 259 15.54 -23.87 21.26
CA PHE A 259 16.61 -24.74 21.76
C PHE A 259 17.97 -24.05 21.76
N LEU A 260 18.21 -23.18 20.77
CA LEU A 260 19.53 -22.63 20.48
C LEU A 260 19.53 -21.11 20.34
N ALA A 261 18.61 -20.38 21.01
CA ALA A 261 18.43 -18.92 20.86
C ALA A 261 19.75 -18.12 20.84
N GLY A 262 20.65 -18.41 21.78
CA GLY A 262 21.95 -17.74 21.86
C GLY A 262 22.87 -18.06 20.67
N ILE A 263 23.04 -19.35 20.35
CA ILE A 263 23.87 -19.79 19.22
C ILE A 263 23.31 -19.25 17.92
N MET A 264 21.99 -19.32 17.74
CA MET A 264 21.32 -18.78 16.57
C MET A 264 21.56 -17.29 16.40
N VAL A 265 21.44 -16.49 17.45
CA VAL A 265 21.70 -15.04 17.35
C VAL A 265 23.13 -14.77 16.85
N TRP A 266 24.12 -15.49 17.37
CA TRP A 266 25.50 -15.36 16.90
C TRP A 266 25.69 -15.85 15.47
N VAL A 267 25.11 -17.01 15.11
CA VAL A 267 25.15 -17.53 13.73
C VAL A 267 24.50 -16.54 12.76
N MET A 268 23.37 -15.93 13.13
CA MET A 268 22.71 -14.92 12.30
C MET A 268 23.59 -13.69 12.09
N ILE A 269 24.20 -13.19 13.16
CA ILE A 269 25.13 -12.04 13.11
C ILE A 269 26.29 -12.36 12.17
N VAL A 270 26.94 -13.51 12.34
CA VAL A 270 28.06 -13.94 11.50
C VAL A 270 27.63 -14.13 10.04
N LEU A 271 26.48 -14.75 9.81
CA LEU A 271 25.97 -15.02 8.46
C LEU A 271 25.64 -13.72 7.72
N VAL A 272 25.10 -12.72 8.40
CA VAL A 272 24.80 -11.42 7.76
C VAL A 272 26.08 -10.68 7.38
N ILE A 273 27.06 -10.62 8.29
CA ILE A 273 28.40 -10.08 8.00
C ILE A 273 29.02 -10.83 6.81
N ALA A 274 28.91 -12.15 6.78
CA ALA A 274 29.46 -12.98 5.70
C ALA A 274 28.76 -12.71 4.35
N VAL A 275 27.43 -12.62 4.32
CA VAL A 275 26.65 -12.34 3.11
C VAL A 275 26.95 -10.92 2.58
N MET A 276 27.03 -9.94 3.47
CA MET A 276 27.38 -8.57 3.09
C MET A 276 28.83 -8.48 2.59
N GLY A 277 29.77 -9.16 3.26
CA GLY A 277 31.15 -9.30 2.80
C GLY A 277 31.25 -9.97 1.43
N TYR A 278 30.49 -11.04 1.19
CA TYR A 278 30.39 -11.67 -0.14
C TYR A 278 29.79 -10.71 -1.19
N GLY A 279 28.77 -9.93 -0.83
CA GLY A 279 28.18 -8.92 -1.71
C GLY A 279 29.18 -7.84 -2.11
N ILE A 280 30.00 -7.35 -1.17
CA ILE A 280 31.09 -6.40 -1.44
C ILE A 280 32.11 -7.03 -2.39
N PHE A 281 32.53 -8.28 -2.11
CA PHE A 281 33.46 -9.02 -2.96
C PHE A 281 32.91 -9.22 -4.38
N HIS A 282 31.64 -9.62 -4.52
CA HIS A 282 30.99 -9.79 -5.82
C HIS A 282 30.90 -8.47 -6.59
N CYS A 283 30.54 -7.38 -5.92
CA CYS A 283 30.51 -6.06 -6.57
C CYS A 283 31.90 -5.62 -7.02
N TYR A 284 32.94 -5.90 -6.23
CA TYR A 284 34.33 -5.65 -6.61
C TYR A 284 34.74 -6.48 -7.83
N MET A 285 34.42 -7.77 -7.83
CA MET A 285 34.73 -8.68 -8.95
C MET A 285 34.07 -8.20 -10.25
N GLU A 286 32.79 -7.82 -10.21
CA GLU A 286 32.08 -7.35 -11.40
C GLU A 286 32.57 -5.96 -11.85
N TYR A 287 32.88 -5.07 -10.91
CA TYR A 287 33.55 -3.78 -11.19
C TYR A 287 34.89 -3.99 -11.89
N ALA A 288 35.69 -4.95 -11.42
CA ALA A 288 36.98 -5.30 -12.02
C ALA A 288 36.80 -5.96 -13.39
N ARG A 289 35.78 -6.80 -13.59
CA ARG A 289 35.45 -7.43 -14.88
C ARG A 289 35.03 -6.41 -15.94
N LEU A 290 34.28 -5.39 -15.54
CA LEU A 290 33.82 -4.30 -16.43
C LEU A 290 34.92 -3.29 -16.74
N LYS A 291 36.06 -3.34 -16.04
CA LYS A 291 37.22 -2.48 -16.28
C LYS A 291 37.91 -2.88 -17.59
N GLY A 292 37.72 -2.07 -18.64
CA GLY A 292 38.31 -2.27 -19.96
C GLY A 292 37.33 -2.74 -21.05
N GLN A 293 36.05 -2.93 -20.73
CA GLN A 293 35.02 -3.17 -21.75
C GLN A 293 34.54 -1.84 -22.35
N SER A 294 34.46 -1.76 -23.68
CA SER A 294 33.97 -0.56 -24.37
C SER A 294 32.50 -0.29 -24.03
N GLY A 295 32.18 0.91 -23.51
CA GLY A 295 30.82 1.32 -23.16
C GLY A 295 30.41 1.10 -21.70
N SER A 296 31.25 0.51 -20.85
CA SER A 296 30.97 0.33 -19.40
C SER A 296 31.32 1.56 -18.54
N ASP A 297 32.09 2.51 -19.08
CA ASP A 297 32.63 3.70 -18.41
C ASP A 297 31.78 4.97 -18.59
N VAL A 298 30.53 4.83 -19.06
CA VAL A 298 29.61 5.95 -19.28
C VAL A 298 29.01 6.43 -17.94
N THR A 299 28.89 7.74 -17.73
CA THR A 299 28.35 8.31 -16.49
C THR A 299 26.83 8.17 -16.42
N LEU A 300 26.27 7.91 -15.23
CA LEU A 300 24.81 7.80 -15.01
C LEU A 300 24.01 9.04 -15.49
N LYS A 301 24.66 10.21 -15.53
CA LYS A 301 24.07 11.47 -16.02
C LYS A 301 23.93 11.53 -17.54
N ASP A 302 24.79 10.83 -18.28
CA ASP A 302 24.87 10.89 -19.74
C ASP A 302 23.84 9.97 -20.42
N ILE A 303 23.33 8.97 -19.68
CA ILE A 303 22.42 7.93 -20.18
C ILE A 303 20.94 8.34 -20.02
N GLY A 304 20.66 9.34 -19.18
CA GLY A 304 19.31 9.73 -18.80
C GLY A 304 18.58 8.67 -17.94
N PHE A 305 17.29 8.88 -17.70
CA PHE A 305 16.44 7.92 -16.98
C PHE A 305 15.92 6.86 -17.97
N GLN A 306 16.58 5.72 -18.05
CA GLN A 306 16.18 4.56 -18.83
C GLN A 306 15.29 3.65 -17.97
N THR A 307 14.24 3.06 -18.55
CA THR A 307 13.36 2.14 -17.82
C THR A 307 13.91 0.72 -17.73
N ASP A 308 14.93 0.38 -18.53
CA ASP A 308 15.57 -0.93 -18.51
C ASP A 308 16.72 -0.99 -17.47
N ILE A 309 16.46 -1.72 -16.39
CA ILE A 309 17.39 -1.92 -15.26
C ILE A 309 18.69 -2.60 -15.71
N ARG A 310 18.66 -3.40 -16.80
CA ARG A 310 19.86 -4.10 -17.30
C ARG A 310 20.93 -3.14 -17.79
N VAL A 311 20.54 -2.00 -18.35
CA VAL A 311 21.46 -0.94 -18.78
C VAL A 311 22.28 -0.46 -17.59
N TYR A 312 21.63 -0.27 -16.44
CA TYR A 312 22.33 0.15 -15.22
C TYR A 312 23.26 -0.92 -14.64
N LEU A 313 22.92 -2.20 -14.78
CA LEU A 313 23.77 -3.31 -14.32
C LEU A 313 25.00 -3.55 -15.21
N HIS A 314 25.03 -3.03 -16.44
CA HIS A 314 26.21 -3.07 -17.31
C HIS A 314 27.21 -1.93 -17.04
N LEU A 315 26.82 -0.94 -16.21
CA LEU A 315 27.67 0.21 -15.91
C LEU A 315 28.64 -0.10 -14.77
N ARG A 316 29.91 0.25 -14.97
CA ARG A 316 30.95 0.13 -13.95
C ARG A 316 30.62 0.99 -12.72
N GLN A 317 30.07 2.19 -12.94
CA GLN A 317 29.73 3.13 -11.86
C GLN A 317 28.65 2.58 -10.92
N THR A 318 27.71 1.77 -11.41
CA THR A 318 26.64 1.17 -10.60
C THR A 318 27.20 0.17 -9.61
N TRP A 319 28.10 -0.71 -10.04
CA TRP A 319 28.76 -1.67 -9.15
C TRP A 319 29.65 -1.01 -8.10
N LEU A 320 30.33 0.10 -8.47
CA LEU A 320 31.07 0.92 -7.52
C LEU A 320 30.13 1.54 -6.47
N ALA A 321 28.99 2.08 -6.88
CA ALA A 321 28.00 2.65 -5.96
C ALA A 321 27.42 1.60 -5.01
N PHE A 322 27.04 0.42 -5.53
CA PHE A 322 26.59 -0.69 -4.69
C PHE A 322 27.65 -1.15 -3.69
N MET A 323 28.90 -1.25 -4.12
CA MET A 323 30.01 -1.58 -3.24
C MET A 323 30.16 -0.55 -2.09
N ILE A 324 30.15 0.75 -2.40
CA ILE A 324 30.25 1.81 -1.38
C ILE A 324 29.07 1.74 -0.39
N ILE A 325 27.85 1.57 -0.89
CA ILE A 325 26.64 1.45 -0.05
C ILE A 325 26.74 0.24 0.87
N LEU A 326 27.14 -0.93 0.33
CA LEU A 326 27.30 -2.15 1.12
C LEU A 326 28.41 -2.01 2.16
N CYS A 327 29.53 -1.36 1.85
CA CYS A 327 30.60 -1.08 2.82
C CYS A 327 30.13 -0.16 3.95
N ILE A 328 29.38 0.91 3.65
CA ILE A 328 28.83 1.81 4.68
C ILE A 328 27.86 1.03 5.57
N LEU A 329 26.98 0.22 4.97
CA LEU A 329 26.03 -0.60 5.72
C LEU A 329 26.75 -1.61 6.62
N GLU A 330 27.82 -2.26 6.14
CA GLU A 330 28.61 -3.24 6.88
C GLU A 330 29.26 -2.61 8.11
N VAL A 331 29.87 -1.43 7.93
CA VAL A 331 30.46 -0.67 9.03
C VAL A 331 29.40 -0.27 10.07
N ILE A 332 28.23 0.19 9.64
CA ILE A 332 27.12 0.53 10.55
C ILE A 332 26.69 -0.70 11.35
N VAL A 333 26.52 -1.86 10.71
CA VAL A 333 26.13 -3.11 11.39
C VAL A 333 27.18 -3.52 12.41
N ILE A 334 28.47 -3.53 12.06
CA ILE A 334 29.56 -3.88 12.96
C ILE A 334 29.61 -2.92 14.16
N LEU A 335 29.50 -1.61 13.94
CA LEU A 335 29.48 -0.62 15.01
C LEU A 335 28.31 -0.86 15.98
N LEU A 336 27.10 -1.08 15.44
CA LEU A 336 25.92 -1.40 16.26
C LEU A 336 26.15 -2.65 17.12
N LEU A 337 26.75 -3.71 16.57
CA LEU A 337 27.04 -4.95 17.30
C LEU A 337 28.05 -4.73 18.43
N ILE A 338 29.10 -3.94 18.20
CA ILE A 338 30.13 -3.62 19.22
C ILE A 338 29.52 -2.81 20.37
N PHE A 339 28.82 -1.71 20.05
CA PHE A 339 28.24 -0.81 21.06
C PHE A 339 27.11 -1.49 21.85
N LEU A 340 26.33 -2.36 21.21
CA LEU A 340 25.18 -3.01 21.83
C LEU A 340 25.50 -4.37 22.44
N ARG A 341 26.76 -4.85 22.45
CA ARG A 341 27.14 -6.20 22.92
C ARG A 341 26.53 -6.61 24.27
N LYS A 342 26.58 -5.73 25.28
CA LYS A 342 26.05 -6.01 26.62
C LYS A 342 24.52 -6.11 26.60
N ARG A 343 23.88 -5.35 25.72
CA ARG A 343 22.43 -5.27 25.56
C ARG A 343 21.89 -6.43 24.72
N ILE A 344 22.65 -6.87 23.71
CA ILE A 344 22.37 -8.08 22.94
C ILE A 344 22.29 -9.29 23.87
N MET A 345 23.17 -9.41 24.86
CA MET A 345 23.07 -10.50 25.85
C MET A 345 21.76 -10.48 26.65
N ILE A 346 21.24 -9.30 26.98
CA ILE A 346 19.95 -9.15 27.67
C ILE A 346 18.80 -9.48 26.72
N ALA A 347 18.86 -8.99 25.48
CA ALA A 347 17.87 -9.32 24.45
C ALA A 347 17.82 -10.83 24.17
N ILE A 348 18.98 -11.52 24.12
CA ILE A 348 19.05 -12.98 23.99
C ILE A 348 18.34 -13.67 25.16
N ALA A 349 18.52 -13.19 26.40
CA ALA A 349 17.84 -13.75 27.56
C ALA A 349 16.31 -13.55 27.47
N LEU A 350 15.86 -12.36 27.07
CA LEU A 350 14.43 -12.09 26.84
C LEU A 350 13.86 -12.94 25.71
N ILE A 351 14.56 -13.09 24.58
CA ILE A 351 14.15 -13.93 23.46
C ILE A 351 14.09 -15.41 23.89
N LYS A 352 15.01 -15.86 24.75
CA LYS A 352 15.00 -17.23 25.30
C LYS A 352 13.76 -17.47 26.16
N GLU A 353 13.40 -16.52 27.02
CA GLU A 353 12.17 -16.62 27.83
C GLU A 353 10.90 -16.48 26.98
N ALA A 354 10.90 -15.60 25.97
CA ALA A 354 9.81 -15.49 25.00
C ALA A 354 9.64 -16.80 24.20
N SER A 355 10.74 -17.45 23.81
CA SER A 355 10.70 -18.75 23.12
C SER A 355 10.11 -19.84 24.00
N ARG A 356 10.37 -19.82 25.32
CA ARG A 356 9.71 -20.71 26.28
C ARG A 356 8.22 -20.39 26.37
N ALA A 357 7.83 -19.12 26.49
CA ALA A 357 6.44 -18.69 26.55
C ALA A 357 5.64 -19.13 25.31
N VAL A 358 6.17 -18.87 24.12
CA VAL A 358 5.62 -19.37 22.85
C VAL A 358 5.53 -20.89 22.88
N GLY A 359 6.56 -21.57 23.41
CA GLY A 359 6.59 -23.02 23.72
C GLY A 359 5.35 -23.56 24.45
N PHE A 360 4.86 -22.86 25.47
CA PHE A 360 3.66 -23.23 26.22
C PHE A 360 2.36 -22.79 25.53
N VAL A 361 2.43 -21.78 24.66
CA VAL A 361 1.28 -21.23 23.92
C VAL A 361 1.47 -21.47 22.42
N MET A 362 1.72 -22.71 21.98
CA MET A 362 2.02 -23.03 20.57
C MET A 362 0.94 -22.54 19.58
N SER A 363 -0.32 -22.51 19.99
CA SER A 363 -1.43 -21.97 19.20
C SER A 363 -1.25 -20.49 18.82
N SER A 364 -0.39 -19.73 19.52
CA SER A 364 -0.06 -18.35 19.18
C SER A 364 0.62 -18.22 17.81
N LEU A 365 1.30 -19.27 17.32
CA LEU A 365 1.98 -19.24 16.01
C LEU A 365 1.02 -19.36 14.82
N VAL A 366 -0.16 -19.94 15.03
CA VAL A 366 -1.21 -20.08 14.00
C VAL A 366 -2.12 -18.86 13.98
N PHE A 367 -2.24 -18.16 15.11
CA PHE A 367 -3.12 -16.99 15.26
C PHE A 367 -2.91 -15.85 14.25
N PRO A 368 -1.68 -15.53 13.77
CA PRO A 368 -1.48 -14.57 12.69
C PRO A 368 -2.25 -14.90 11.41
N LEU A 369 -2.46 -16.18 11.09
CA LEU A 369 -3.24 -16.60 9.93
C LEU A 369 -4.70 -16.15 10.06
N PHE A 370 -5.28 -16.26 11.25
CA PHE A 370 -6.63 -15.76 11.53
C PHE A 370 -6.71 -14.25 11.33
N THR A 371 -5.78 -13.48 11.90
CA THR A 371 -5.76 -12.02 11.70
C THR A 371 -5.48 -11.62 10.26
N PHE A 372 -4.66 -12.38 9.54
CA PHE A 372 -4.36 -12.17 8.13
C PHE A 372 -5.62 -12.36 7.26
N LEU A 373 -6.37 -13.44 7.49
CA LEU A 373 -7.66 -13.69 6.81
C LEU A 373 -8.65 -12.54 7.01
N LEU A 374 -8.76 -12.03 8.25
CA LEU A 374 -9.61 -10.88 8.55
C LEU A 374 -9.15 -9.60 7.82
N VAL A 375 -7.84 -9.33 7.77
CA VAL A 375 -7.30 -8.20 7.00
C VAL A 375 -7.55 -8.37 5.50
N CYS A 376 -7.37 -9.59 4.95
CA CYS A 376 -7.68 -9.89 3.56
C CYS A 376 -9.16 -9.65 3.24
N LEU A 377 -10.08 -10.00 4.15
CA LEU A 377 -11.50 -9.69 4.03
C LEU A 377 -11.74 -8.17 3.97
N CYS A 378 -11.09 -7.39 4.85
CA CYS A 378 -11.17 -5.93 4.80
C CYS A 378 -10.64 -5.36 3.48
N ILE A 379 -9.51 -5.86 2.97
CA ILE A 379 -8.94 -5.43 1.68
C ILE A 379 -9.88 -5.77 0.53
N ALA A 380 -10.42 -6.99 0.48
CA ALA A 380 -11.31 -7.45 -0.58
C ALA A 380 -12.58 -6.59 -0.62
N TYR A 381 -13.23 -6.39 0.53
CA TYR A 381 -14.44 -5.57 0.62
C TYR A 381 -14.18 -4.12 0.19
N TRP A 382 -13.06 -3.53 0.64
CA TRP A 382 -12.65 -2.19 0.24
C TRP A 382 -12.40 -2.08 -1.27
N ALA A 383 -11.67 -3.03 -1.85
CA ALA A 383 -11.29 -3.01 -3.25
C ALA A 383 -12.51 -3.15 -4.16
N ILE A 384 -13.42 -4.09 -3.85
CA ILE A 384 -14.67 -4.27 -4.59
C ILE A 384 -15.49 -2.98 -4.51
N THR A 385 -15.74 -2.46 -3.30
CA THR A 385 -16.52 -1.23 -3.12
C THR A 385 -15.89 -0.03 -3.83
N ALA A 386 -14.57 0.11 -3.80
CA ALA A 386 -13.85 1.19 -4.49
C ALA A 386 -14.03 1.15 -6.01
N VAL A 387 -13.98 -0.06 -6.61
CA VAL A 387 -14.20 -0.27 -8.05
C VAL A 387 -15.64 0.06 -8.45
N PHE A 388 -16.62 -0.38 -7.67
CA PHE A 388 -18.02 -0.09 -7.95
C PHE A 388 -18.35 1.40 -7.79
N LEU A 389 -17.83 2.05 -6.75
CA LEU A 389 -17.96 3.50 -6.57
C LEU A 389 -17.28 4.30 -7.70
N SER A 390 -16.14 3.84 -8.23
CA SER A 390 -15.44 4.55 -9.32
C SER A 390 -16.14 4.42 -10.67
N THR A 391 -16.91 3.34 -10.87
CA THR A 391 -17.67 3.05 -12.10
C THR A 391 -19.13 3.50 -12.06
N SER A 392 -19.54 4.11 -10.95
CA SER A 392 -20.92 4.57 -10.70
C SER A 392 -21.34 5.83 -11.48
N ASN A 393 -20.47 6.42 -12.30
CA ASN A 393 -20.83 7.62 -13.08
C ASN A 393 -21.64 7.26 -14.33
N GLU A 394 -22.57 8.15 -14.70
CA GLU A 394 -23.42 8.04 -15.88
C GLU A 394 -23.06 9.10 -16.93
N ALA A 395 -23.53 8.95 -18.17
CA ALA A 395 -23.26 9.93 -19.23
C ALA A 395 -24.29 11.08 -19.17
N VAL A 396 -23.82 12.31 -18.96
CA VAL A 396 -24.67 13.52 -18.91
C VAL A 396 -24.59 14.26 -20.24
N TYR A 397 -25.75 14.56 -20.83
CA TYR A 397 -25.87 15.36 -22.06
C TYR A 397 -26.51 16.70 -21.74
N LYS A 398 -26.06 17.75 -22.43
CA LYS A 398 -26.55 19.11 -22.28
C LYS A 398 -26.94 19.72 -23.62
N VAL A 399 -27.85 20.68 -23.57
CA VAL A 399 -28.29 21.44 -24.73
C VAL A 399 -27.25 22.52 -25.07
N PHE A 400 -26.82 22.55 -26.33
CA PHE A 400 -25.93 23.56 -26.92
C PHE A 400 -26.63 24.27 -28.07
N ASN A 401 -26.42 25.58 -28.21
CA ASN A 401 -27.13 26.49 -29.12
C ASN A 401 -26.22 27.69 -29.47
N GLU A 402 -26.49 28.37 -30.58
CA GLU A 402 -25.77 29.56 -31.01
C GLU A 402 -26.50 30.86 -30.63
N THR A 403 -27.81 30.86 -30.78
CA THR A 403 -28.69 31.98 -30.38
C THR A 403 -28.99 31.92 -28.89
N GLN A 404 -29.13 33.04 -28.19
CA GLN A 404 -29.41 33.01 -26.75
C GLN A 404 -30.75 32.30 -26.48
N CYS A 405 -30.68 31.09 -25.90
CA CYS A 405 -31.82 30.21 -25.65
C CYS A 405 -31.94 29.93 -24.15
N ASP A 406 -33.15 30.01 -23.60
CA ASP A 406 -33.41 29.79 -22.17
C ASP A 406 -33.11 28.35 -21.72
N PHE A 407 -33.07 27.40 -22.65
CA PHE A 407 -32.77 25.99 -22.37
C PHE A 407 -31.26 25.65 -22.46
N SER A 408 -30.40 26.63 -22.74
CA SER A 408 -28.96 26.40 -22.86
C SER A 408 -28.36 25.84 -21.57
N GLY A 409 -27.59 24.76 -21.68
CA GLY A 409 -26.92 24.13 -20.54
C GLY A 409 -27.79 23.22 -19.65
N ASN A 410 -29.08 23.10 -19.95
CA ASN A 410 -29.99 22.13 -19.31
C ASN A 410 -29.66 20.70 -19.74
N THR A 411 -29.98 19.73 -18.88
CA THR A 411 -29.83 18.31 -19.18
C THR A 411 -30.85 17.86 -20.21
N CYS A 412 -30.40 17.02 -21.14
CA CYS A 412 -31.24 16.49 -22.22
C CYS A 412 -31.00 14.98 -22.36
N ASN A 413 -32.01 14.26 -22.85
CA ASN A 413 -31.86 12.87 -23.26
C ASN A 413 -31.75 12.83 -24.79
N PRO A 414 -30.65 12.34 -25.37
CA PRO A 414 -30.46 12.32 -26.83
C PRO A 414 -31.55 11.54 -27.59
N GLU A 415 -32.18 10.54 -26.97
CA GLU A 415 -33.21 9.72 -27.62
C GLU A 415 -34.55 10.46 -27.77
N THR A 416 -34.91 11.28 -26.78
CA THR A 416 -36.20 11.99 -26.77
C THR A 416 -36.08 13.44 -27.22
N PHE A 417 -34.87 13.98 -27.34
CA PHE A 417 -34.61 15.39 -27.60
C PHE A 417 -35.37 15.95 -28.81
N ASN A 418 -35.42 15.21 -29.93
CA ASN A 418 -36.08 15.64 -31.16
C ASN A 418 -37.61 15.82 -31.03
N THR A 419 -38.22 15.27 -29.98
CA THR A 419 -39.67 15.36 -29.72
C THR A 419 -40.02 16.41 -28.67
N THR A 420 -39.02 17.03 -28.04
CA THR A 420 -39.22 18.00 -26.96
C THR A 420 -39.54 19.39 -27.51
N ASN A 421 -40.15 20.24 -26.67
CA ASN A 421 -40.47 21.62 -27.04
C ASN A 421 -39.19 22.47 -27.26
N VAL A 422 -38.03 22.01 -26.77
CA VAL A 422 -36.74 22.70 -26.91
C VAL A 422 -36.38 22.88 -28.38
N THR A 423 -36.57 21.85 -29.21
CA THR A 423 -36.26 21.91 -30.65
C THR A 423 -37.24 22.82 -31.43
N ARG A 424 -38.42 23.10 -30.87
CA ARG A 424 -39.40 24.04 -31.46
C ARG A 424 -39.11 25.49 -31.08
N VAL A 425 -38.66 25.72 -29.85
CA VAL A 425 -38.33 27.05 -29.34
C VAL A 425 -36.94 27.51 -29.81
N CYS A 426 -35.98 26.61 -29.87
CA CYS A 426 -34.60 26.86 -30.28
C CYS A 426 -34.22 25.85 -31.39
N PRO A 427 -34.45 26.21 -32.68
CA PRO A 427 -34.23 25.28 -33.80
C PRO A 427 -32.75 24.93 -34.04
N ASP A 428 -31.82 25.73 -33.51
CA ASP A 428 -30.37 25.52 -33.51
C ASP A 428 -29.87 24.71 -32.29
N ALA A 429 -30.76 24.32 -31.38
CA ALA A 429 -30.39 23.58 -30.18
C ALA A 429 -30.07 22.11 -30.50
N THR A 430 -28.94 21.62 -29.98
CA THR A 430 -28.50 20.22 -30.10
C THR A 430 -28.20 19.61 -28.74
N CYS A 431 -28.61 18.36 -28.53
CA CYS A 431 -28.27 17.61 -27.32
C CYS A 431 -26.92 16.91 -27.50
N GLN A 432 -25.89 17.36 -26.77
CA GLN A 432 -24.54 16.82 -26.91
C GLN A 432 -24.01 16.28 -25.58
N PHE A 433 -23.17 15.24 -25.67
CA PHE A 433 -22.45 14.71 -24.52
C PHE A 433 -21.58 15.80 -23.88
N ALA A 434 -21.73 15.99 -22.57
CA ALA A 434 -20.98 16.97 -21.80
C ALA A 434 -19.85 16.30 -21.02
N PHE A 435 -20.19 15.41 -20.09
CA PHE A 435 -19.26 14.71 -19.22
C PHE A 435 -19.90 13.48 -18.57
N TYR A 436 -19.07 12.62 -17.98
CA TYR A 436 -19.53 11.51 -17.14
C TYR A 436 -19.72 12.01 -15.69
N GLY A 437 -20.88 11.79 -15.10
CA GLY A 437 -21.26 12.19 -13.75
C GLY A 437 -22.74 11.92 -13.52
N GLY A 438 -23.36 12.70 -12.65
CA GLY A 438 -24.81 12.77 -12.58
C GLY A 438 -25.26 13.84 -11.61
N GLU A 439 -26.53 14.21 -11.71
CA GLU A 439 -27.11 15.30 -10.92
C GLU A 439 -27.84 14.81 -9.65
N THR A 440 -27.91 13.49 -9.46
CA THR A 440 -28.47 12.90 -8.23
C THR A 440 -27.58 13.21 -7.02
N TYR A 441 -28.18 13.23 -5.83
CA TYR A 441 -27.45 13.39 -4.58
C TYR A 441 -26.31 12.35 -4.45
N TYR A 442 -26.54 11.11 -4.89
CA TYR A 442 -25.53 10.06 -4.90
C TYR A 442 -24.27 10.46 -5.68
N HIS A 443 -24.42 10.91 -6.93
CA HIS A 443 -23.28 11.28 -7.78
C HIS A 443 -22.53 12.51 -7.25
N LYS A 444 -23.24 13.47 -6.65
CA LYS A 444 -22.63 14.65 -6.02
C LYS A 444 -21.74 14.27 -4.82
N TYR A 445 -22.10 13.25 -4.06
CA TYR A 445 -21.38 12.79 -2.87
C TYR A 445 -20.45 11.59 -3.11
N LEU A 446 -20.21 11.17 -4.36
CA LEU A 446 -19.31 10.04 -4.68
C LEU A 446 -17.91 10.16 -4.06
N ILE A 447 -17.33 11.36 -4.06
CA ILE A 447 -16.01 11.60 -3.44
C ILE A 447 -16.07 11.36 -1.93
N VAL A 448 -17.17 11.75 -1.27
CA VAL A 448 -17.37 11.52 0.16
C VAL A 448 -17.49 10.02 0.45
N PHE A 449 -18.22 9.27 -0.39
CA PHE A 449 -18.30 7.81 -0.26
C PHE A 449 -16.95 7.12 -0.47
N GLN A 450 -16.11 7.60 -1.40
CA GLN A 450 -14.76 7.08 -1.60
C GLN A 450 -13.84 7.36 -0.40
N ILE A 451 -13.90 8.58 0.16
CA ILE A 451 -13.16 8.94 1.37
C ILE A 451 -13.63 8.10 2.56
N TYR A 452 -14.93 7.95 2.72
CA TYR A 452 -15.53 7.11 3.76
C TYR A 452 -15.12 5.63 3.61
N ASN A 453 -15.14 5.09 2.39
CA ASN A 453 -14.66 3.73 2.10
C ASN A 453 -13.19 3.53 2.50
N ALA A 454 -12.31 4.49 2.15
CA ALA A 454 -10.91 4.45 2.54
C ALA A 454 -10.72 4.57 4.07
N PHE A 455 -11.47 5.46 4.72
CA PHE A 455 -11.43 5.63 6.17
C PHE A 455 -11.87 4.37 6.92
N MET A 456 -13.00 3.78 6.53
CA MET A 456 -13.51 2.54 7.14
C MET A 456 -12.55 1.37 6.93
N PHE A 457 -11.91 1.26 5.76
CA PHE A 457 -10.84 0.30 5.53
C PHE A 457 -9.70 0.44 6.55
N LEU A 458 -9.18 1.65 6.74
CA LEU A 458 -8.10 1.90 7.71
C LEU A 458 -8.55 1.60 9.14
N TRP A 459 -9.77 1.98 9.51
CA TRP A 459 -10.28 1.74 10.86
C TRP A 459 -10.43 0.24 11.14
N LEU A 460 -11.06 -0.51 10.23
CA LEU A 460 -11.26 -1.96 10.39
C LEU A 460 -9.94 -2.74 10.34
N ALA A 461 -9.02 -2.38 9.43
CA ALA A 461 -7.71 -3.03 9.38
C ALA A 461 -6.92 -2.82 10.67
N ASN A 462 -6.90 -1.59 11.21
CA ASN A 462 -6.26 -1.31 12.50
C ASN A 462 -6.97 -1.99 13.67
N PHE A 463 -8.30 -2.11 13.63
CA PHE A 463 -9.08 -2.85 14.63
C PHE A 463 -8.70 -4.33 14.67
N VAL A 464 -8.57 -4.98 13.50
CA VAL A 464 -8.13 -6.38 13.40
C VAL A 464 -6.71 -6.57 13.95
N ILE A 465 -5.80 -5.64 13.64
CA ILE A 465 -4.43 -5.66 14.19
C ILE A 465 -4.47 -5.50 15.72
N ALA A 466 -5.27 -4.56 16.24
CA ALA A 466 -5.43 -4.32 17.67
C ALA A 466 -6.00 -5.55 18.41
N LEU A 467 -7.01 -6.20 17.83
CA LEU A 467 -7.57 -7.46 18.31
C LEU A 467 -6.49 -8.53 18.40
N GLY A 468 -5.64 -8.61 17.38
CA GLY A 468 -4.49 -9.51 17.36
C GLY A 468 -3.52 -9.27 18.52
N GLN A 469 -3.17 -8.00 18.74
CA GLN A 469 -2.23 -7.58 19.79
C GLN A 469 -2.75 -7.85 21.20
N VAL A 470 -3.99 -7.46 21.52
CA VAL A 470 -4.60 -7.71 22.85
C VAL A 470 -4.73 -9.21 23.11
N THR A 471 -5.13 -9.99 22.10
CA THR A 471 -5.28 -11.45 22.24
C THR A 471 -3.95 -12.12 22.60
N LEU A 472 -2.90 -11.83 21.83
CA LEU A 472 -1.54 -12.36 22.08
C LEU A 472 -1.01 -11.90 23.44
N ALA A 473 -1.15 -10.60 23.75
CA ALA A 473 -0.69 -10.05 25.03
C ALA A 473 -1.37 -10.72 26.22
N GLY A 474 -2.69 -10.94 26.17
CA GLY A 474 -3.40 -11.60 27.28
C GLY A 474 -3.01 -13.07 27.47
N ALA A 475 -2.66 -13.77 26.38
CA ALA A 475 -2.16 -15.15 26.47
C ALA A 475 -0.75 -15.20 27.07
N PHE A 476 0.17 -14.35 26.60
CA PHE A 476 1.54 -14.30 27.14
C PHE A 476 1.61 -13.72 28.56
N ALA A 477 0.73 -12.78 28.92
CA ALA A 477 0.61 -12.32 30.30
C ALA A 477 0.12 -13.44 31.23
N SER A 478 -0.80 -14.30 30.76
CA SER A 478 -1.23 -15.48 31.53
C SER A 478 -0.08 -16.46 31.77
N TYR A 479 0.85 -16.58 30.81
CA TYR A 479 2.08 -17.34 30.99
C TYR A 479 3.03 -16.69 32.00
N TYR A 480 3.27 -15.37 31.88
CA TYR A 480 4.25 -14.68 32.74
C TYR A 480 3.87 -14.80 34.22
N TRP A 481 2.61 -14.52 34.56
CA TRP A 481 2.12 -14.46 35.93
C TRP A 481 1.68 -15.81 36.52
N ALA A 482 1.92 -16.92 35.82
CA ALA A 482 1.69 -18.27 36.33
C ALA A 482 2.92 -18.76 37.11
N PHE A 483 2.79 -19.20 38.36
CA PHE A 483 3.92 -19.80 39.10
C PHE A 483 4.16 -21.24 38.66
N LYS A 484 3.11 -22.06 38.61
CA LYS A 484 3.16 -23.44 38.09
C LYS A 484 2.67 -23.47 36.65
N LYS A 485 3.58 -23.80 35.73
CA LYS A 485 3.31 -23.89 34.30
C LYS A 485 3.29 -25.37 33.90
N PRO A 486 2.20 -25.92 33.32
CA PRO A 486 1.03 -25.23 32.78
C PRO A 486 -0.18 -25.11 33.72
N ASP A 487 -0.15 -25.66 34.94
CA ASP A 487 -1.34 -25.82 35.81
C ASP A 487 -2.09 -24.52 36.13
N ASP A 488 -1.38 -23.40 36.32
CA ASP A 488 -1.97 -22.09 36.63
C ASP A 488 -2.40 -21.31 35.36
N MET A 489 -2.31 -21.92 34.18
CA MET A 489 -2.67 -21.31 32.90
C MET A 489 -4.04 -21.78 32.40
N PRO A 490 -4.81 -20.93 31.68
CA PRO A 490 -6.02 -21.39 31.00
C PRO A 490 -5.70 -22.50 29.99
N ALA A 491 -6.55 -23.53 29.87
CA ALA A 491 -6.35 -24.64 28.93
C ALA A 491 -6.17 -24.17 27.47
N PHE A 492 -6.87 -23.11 27.07
CA PHE A 492 -6.76 -22.48 25.77
C PHE A 492 -6.48 -20.98 25.90
N PRO A 493 -5.22 -20.56 26.15
CA PRO A 493 -4.89 -19.16 26.47
C PRO A 493 -5.29 -18.18 25.37
N ILE A 494 -5.10 -18.54 24.10
CA ILE A 494 -5.44 -17.69 22.95
C ILE A 494 -6.95 -17.48 22.83
N PHE A 495 -7.74 -18.55 22.84
CA PHE A 495 -9.20 -18.45 22.72
C PHE A 495 -9.84 -17.77 23.93
N SER A 496 -9.35 -18.05 25.14
CA SER A 496 -9.77 -17.34 26.36
C SER A 496 -9.46 -15.84 26.27
N SER A 497 -8.25 -15.48 25.82
CA SER A 497 -7.86 -14.08 25.63
C SER A 497 -8.68 -13.39 24.55
N LEU A 498 -8.93 -14.05 23.42
CA LEU A 498 -9.75 -13.54 22.32
C LEU A 498 -11.19 -13.30 22.76
N GLY A 499 -11.78 -14.24 23.50
CA GLY A 499 -13.12 -14.12 24.05
C GLY A 499 -13.23 -12.93 25.01
N ARG A 500 -12.24 -12.71 25.89
CA ARG A 500 -12.21 -11.53 26.77
C ARG A 500 -12.08 -10.23 25.97
N ALA A 501 -11.24 -10.22 24.93
CA ALA A 501 -11.04 -9.04 24.08
C ALA A 501 -12.34 -8.63 23.35
N LEU A 502 -13.02 -9.58 22.72
CA LEU A 502 -14.27 -9.33 21.99
C LEU A 502 -15.46 -9.02 22.91
N ARG A 503 -15.56 -9.70 24.06
CA ARG A 503 -16.70 -9.52 24.98
C ARG A 503 -16.63 -8.23 25.77
N TYR A 504 -15.45 -7.85 26.26
CA TYR A 504 -15.32 -6.73 27.21
C TYR A 504 -14.60 -5.52 26.63
N HIS A 505 -13.70 -5.69 25.65
CA HIS A 505 -12.75 -4.64 25.25
C HIS A 505 -12.86 -4.19 23.79
N THR A 506 -13.90 -4.61 23.08
CA THR A 506 -14.17 -4.15 21.70
C THR A 506 -14.21 -2.63 21.59
N GLY A 507 -14.77 -1.93 22.59
CA GLY A 507 -14.76 -0.46 22.62
C GLY A 507 -13.37 0.15 22.70
N SER A 508 -12.50 -0.37 23.56
CA SER A 508 -11.13 0.13 23.72
C SER A 508 -10.28 -0.13 22.47
N LEU A 509 -10.47 -1.30 21.86
CA LEU A 509 -9.86 -1.66 20.58
C LEU A 509 -10.33 -0.72 19.46
N ALA A 510 -11.63 -0.44 19.40
CA ALA A 510 -12.22 0.48 18.44
C ALA A 510 -11.70 1.91 18.62
N PHE A 511 -11.55 2.39 19.86
CA PHE A 511 -11.03 3.72 20.14
C PHE A 511 -9.55 3.88 19.75
N GLY A 512 -8.69 2.95 20.16
CA GLY A 512 -7.26 3.00 19.79
C GLY A 512 -7.04 2.90 18.28
N SER A 513 -7.79 2.02 17.60
CA SER A 513 -7.75 1.89 16.14
C SER A 513 -8.33 3.11 15.41
N LEU A 514 -9.35 3.78 15.97
CA LEU A 514 -9.93 5.01 15.42
C LEU A 514 -8.91 6.15 15.40
N ILE A 515 -8.21 6.39 16.52
CA ILE A 515 -7.17 7.42 16.61
C ILE A 515 -6.10 7.18 15.54
N LEU A 516 -5.65 5.94 15.40
CA LEU A 516 -4.65 5.59 14.40
C LEU A 516 -5.17 5.78 12.96
N ALA A 517 -6.42 5.39 12.68
CA ALA A 517 -7.04 5.55 11.38
C ALA A 517 -7.17 7.03 10.98
N ILE A 518 -7.54 7.92 11.91
CA ILE A 518 -7.62 9.36 11.67
C ILE A 518 -6.25 9.92 11.29
N VAL A 519 -5.20 9.59 12.05
CA VAL A 519 -3.82 10.05 11.76
C VAL A 519 -3.35 9.55 10.38
N GLN A 520 -3.63 8.29 10.05
CA GLN A 520 -3.30 7.72 8.74
C GLN A 520 -4.07 8.39 7.60
N MET A 521 -5.35 8.73 7.82
CA MET A 521 -6.17 9.37 6.81
C MET A 521 -5.69 10.80 6.53
N ILE A 522 -5.29 11.55 7.56
CA ILE A 522 -4.67 12.87 7.38
C ILE A 522 -3.36 12.75 6.60
N ARG A 523 -2.52 11.76 6.91
CA ARG A 523 -1.27 11.52 6.18
C ARG A 523 -1.51 11.23 4.69
N ILE A 524 -2.50 10.39 4.37
CA ILE A 524 -2.88 10.10 2.97
C ILE A 524 -3.39 11.36 2.28
N LEU A 525 -4.19 12.18 2.96
CA LEU A 525 -4.68 13.45 2.42
C LEU A 525 -3.54 14.43 2.14
N LEU A 526 -2.57 14.56 3.04
CA LEU A 526 -1.38 15.41 2.85
C LEU A 526 -0.54 14.95 1.65
N GLU A 527 -0.43 13.64 1.43
CA GLU A 527 0.25 13.08 0.25
C GLU A 527 -0.49 13.39 -1.05
N TYR A 528 -1.82 13.27 -1.03
CA TYR A 528 -2.67 13.63 -2.16
C TYR A 528 -2.59 15.14 -2.49
N LEU A 529 -2.62 16.01 -1.47
CA LEU A 529 -2.50 17.45 -1.65
C LEU A 529 -1.15 17.84 -2.23
N ASP A 530 -0.06 17.27 -1.73
CA ASP A 530 1.29 17.50 -2.27
C ASP A 530 1.37 17.08 -3.74
N HIS A 531 0.80 15.93 -4.11
CA HIS A 531 0.75 15.51 -5.51
C HIS A 531 -0.05 16.49 -6.38
N LYS A 532 -1.18 17.01 -5.89
CA LYS A 532 -2.02 17.97 -6.62
C LYS A 532 -1.37 19.35 -6.75
N LEU A 533 -0.58 19.75 -5.75
CA LEU A 533 0.09 21.06 -5.69
C LEU A 533 1.46 21.07 -6.38
N LYS A 534 1.94 19.94 -6.93
CA LYS A 534 3.15 19.90 -7.78
C LYS A 534 3.06 20.81 -9.02
N GLY A 535 1.86 21.08 -9.51
CA GLY A 535 1.61 22.03 -10.61
C GLY A 535 1.51 23.50 -10.19
N ALA A 536 1.43 23.81 -8.89
CA ALA A 536 1.36 25.17 -8.38
C ALA A 536 2.72 25.62 -7.83
N ASP A 537 3.17 26.83 -8.17
CA ASP A 537 4.49 27.34 -7.82
C ASP A 537 4.48 28.18 -6.52
N ASN A 538 4.07 27.58 -5.41
CA ASN A 538 4.12 28.23 -4.09
C ASN A 538 5.13 27.52 -3.15
N LYS A 539 6.29 28.14 -2.97
CA LYS A 539 7.39 27.62 -2.13
C LYS A 539 7.01 27.48 -0.65
N CYS A 540 6.20 28.40 -0.10
CA CYS A 540 5.76 28.35 1.30
C CYS A 540 4.83 27.16 1.54
N ALA A 541 3.86 26.93 0.65
CA ALA A 541 2.96 25.79 0.74
C ALA A 541 3.71 24.45 0.67
N ARG A 542 4.73 24.34 -0.19
CA ARG A 542 5.58 23.13 -0.27
C ARG A 542 6.38 22.89 1.02
N PHE A 543 6.94 23.94 1.62
CA PHE A 543 7.65 23.81 2.90
C PHE A 543 6.72 23.36 4.03
N LEU A 544 5.53 23.97 4.15
CA LEU A 544 4.53 23.59 5.16
C LEU A 544 4.05 22.14 4.98
N LEU A 545 3.78 21.70 3.75
CA LEU A 545 3.40 20.31 3.48
C LEU A 545 4.51 19.33 3.85
N CYS A 546 5.78 19.65 3.57
CA CYS A 546 6.92 18.84 3.97
C CYS A 546 6.99 18.69 5.50
N CYS A 547 6.84 19.80 6.23
CA CYS A 547 6.82 19.80 7.70
C CYS A 547 5.66 18.97 8.26
N LEU A 548 4.44 19.19 7.77
CA LEU A 548 3.25 18.43 8.19
C LEU A 548 3.38 16.94 7.89
N LYS A 549 3.89 16.55 6.72
CA LYS A 549 4.14 15.14 6.39
C LYS A 549 5.10 14.49 7.39
N CYS A 550 6.17 15.17 7.76
CA CYS A 550 7.12 14.70 8.76
C CYS A 550 6.46 14.58 10.15
N CYS A 551 5.73 15.61 10.60
CA CYS A 551 5.03 15.60 11.88
C CYS A 551 4.00 14.48 11.98
N PHE A 552 3.16 14.29 10.96
CA PHE A 552 2.15 13.23 10.95
C PHE A 552 2.76 11.83 10.80
N TRP A 553 3.90 11.70 10.13
CA TRP A 553 4.66 10.45 10.13
C TRP A 553 5.19 10.10 11.52
N CYS A 554 5.78 11.08 12.23
CA CYS A 554 6.21 10.91 13.62
C CYS A 554 5.02 10.59 14.54
N LEU A 555 3.90 11.29 14.38
CA LEU A 555 2.67 11.06 15.16
C LEU A 555 2.13 9.65 14.93
N GLU A 556 2.07 9.17 13.68
CA GLU A 556 1.63 7.80 13.38
C GLU A 556 2.51 6.77 14.09
N LYS A 557 3.84 6.97 14.10
CA LYS A 557 4.78 6.09 14.81
C LYS A 557 4.56 6.12 16.32
N PHE A 558 4.37 7.31 16.89
CA PHE A 558 4.10 7.47 18.31
C PHE A 558 2.78 6.82 18.73
N ILE A 559 1.69 7.05 17.99
CA ILE A 559 0.38 6.44 18.27
C ILE A 559 0.45 4.91 18.15
N LYS A 560 1.17 4.37 17.15
CA LYS A 560 1.39 2.92 17.05
C LYS A 560 2.11 2.36 18.28
N PHE A 561 3.14 3.06 18.77
CA PHE A 561 3.84 2.69 19.99
C PHE A 561 2.93 2.75 21.22
N LEU A 562 2.18 3.85 21.39
CA LEU A 562 1.25 4.02 22.51
C LEU A 562 0.16 2.94 22.52
N ASN A 563 -0.49 2.72 21.37
CA ASN A 563 -1.54 1.72 21.19
C ASN A 563 -1.03 0.31 21.56
N ARG A 564 0.13 -0.11 21.04
CA ARG A 564 0.72 -1.43 21.30
C ARG A 564 0.89 -1.69 22.80
N ASN A 565 1.40 -0.71 23.54
CA ASN A 565 1.61 -0.82 24.99
C ASN A 565 0.30 -0.70 25.79
N ALA A 566 -0.62 0.16 25.35
CA ALA A 566 -1.96 0.27 25.96
C ALA A 566 -2.72 -1.06 25.85
N TYR A 567 -2.66 -1.74 24.70
CA TYR A 567 -3.29 -3.03 24.48
C TYR A 567 -2.76 -4.13 25.40
N ILE A 568 -1.46 -4.12 25.72
CA ILE A 568 -0.89 -5.04 26.72
C ILE A 568 -1.51 -4.77 28.10
N MET A 569 -1.60 -3.50 28.50
CA MET A 569 -2.23 -3.13 29.78
C MET A 569 -3.73 -3.46 29.84
N ILE A 570 -4.48 -3.26 28.75
CA ILE A 570 -5.88 -3.70 28.64
C ILE A 570 -5.97 -5.22 28.82
N ALA A 571 -5.07 -5.98 28.20
CA ALA A 571 -5.08 -7.43 28.31
C ALA A 571 -4.85 -7.91 29.76
N ILE A 572 -4.00 -7.22 30.53
CA ILE A 572 -3.70 -7.56 31.93
C ILE A 572 -4.82 -7.07 32.87
N TYR A 573 -5.19 -5.80 32.80
CA TYR A 573 -6.06 -5.15 33.80
C TYR A 573 -7.53 -5.06 33.42
N GLY A 574 -7.83 -5.09 32.12
CA GLY A 574 -9.20 -4.90 31.64
C GLY A 574 -9.75 -3.50 31.89
N THR A 575 -8.89 -2.48 31.98
CA THR A 575 -9.29 -1.08 32.08
C THR A 575 -9.50 -0.47 30.68
N ASN A 576 -10.14 0.70 30.62
CA ASN A 576 -10.36 1.41 29.36
C ASN A 576 -9.04 1.85 28.69
N PHE A 577 -9.14 2.30 27.43
CA PHE A 577 -7.97 2.63 26.62
C PHE A 577 -7.13 3.75 27.21
N CYS A 578 -7.73 4.88 27.60
CA CYS A 578 -6.99 6.04 28.10
C CYS A 578 -6.24 5.73 29.40
N THR A 579 -6.89 5.03 30.33
CA THR A 579 -6.25 4.59 31.58
C THR A 579 -5.10 3.63 31.30
N SER A 580 -5.31 2.65 30.41
CA SER A 580 -4.27 1.70 30.02
C SER A 580 -3.09 2.36 29.32
N ALA A 581 -3.35 3.29 28.40
CA ALA A 581 -2.33 4.05 27.68
C ALA A 581 -1.50 4.91 28.63
N ARG A 582 -2.14 5.61 29.57
CA ARG A 582 -1.47 6.40 30.62
C ARG A 582 -0.58 5.50 31.48
N ASN A 583 -1.12 4.39 31.98
CA ASN A 583 -0.38 3.49 32.87
C ASN A 583 0.81 2.83 32.16
N ALA A 584 0.64 2.41 30.90
CA ALA A 584 1.73 1.84 30.12
C ALA A 584 2.82 2.89 29.86
N PHE A 585 2.42 4.11 29.46
CA PHE A 585 3.35 5.20 29.19
C PHE A 585 4.18 5.59 30.42
N PHE A 586 3.54 5.72 31.59
CA PHE A 586 4.22 6.03 32.84
C PHE A 586 5.18 4.93 33.29
N LEU A 587 4.76 3.66 33.21
CA LEU A 587 5.63 2.51 33.51
C LEU A 587 6.90 2.50 32.64
N LEU A 588 6.75 2.81 31.35
CA LEU A 588 7.86 2.88 30.40
C LEU A 588 8.74 4.11 30.62
N MET A 589 8.16 5.28 30.93
CA MET A 589 8.93 6.51 31.15
C MET A 589 9.83 6.43 32.39
N ARG A 590 9.36 5.80 33.48
CA ARG A 590 10.19 5.54 34.67
C ARG A 590 11.39 4.63 34.37
N ASN A 591 11.27 3.79 33.34
CA ASN A 591 12.28 2.83 32.91
C ASN A 591 12.87 3.13 31.53
N ILE A 592 12.82 4.39 31.06
CA ILE A 592 13.04 4.76 29.65
C ILE A 592 14.37 4.26 29.06
N ILE A 593 15.47 4.31 29.82
CA ILE A 593 16.79 3.87 29.33
C ILE A 593 16.79 2.35 29.07
N ARG A 594 16.11 1.55 29.90
CA ARG A 594 16.00 0.11 29.70
C ARG A 594 15.12 -0.19 28.50
N VAL A 595 13.98 0.47 28.44
CA VAL A 595 12.98 0.32 27.37
C VAL A 595 13.60 0.64 26.01
N ALA A 596 14.13 1.85 25.85
CA ALA A 596 14.59 2.36 24.55
C ALA A 596 15.73 1.51 23.96
N VAL A 597 16.60 0.95 24.80
CA VAL A 597 17.74 0.16 24.33
C VAL A 597 17.37 -1.30 24.08
N LEU A 598 16.52 -1.91 24.91
CA LEU A 598 16.14 -3.32 24.75
C LEU A 598 15.14 -3.53 23.61
N ASP A 599 14.19 -2.61 23.43
CA ASP A 599 13.21 -2.62 22.34
C ASP A 599 13.91 -2.60 20.97
N LYS A 600 14.84 -1.64 20.78
CA LYS A 600 15.58 -1.48 19.52
C LYS A 600 16.47 -2.67 19.18
N VAL A 601 17.12 -3.27 20.17
CA VAL A 601 17.99 -4.44 19.95
C VAL A 601 17.15 -5.66 19.57
N THR A 602 16.02 -5.89 20.25
CA THR A 602 15.15 -7.03 19.95
C THR A 602 14.54 -6.90 18.56
N ASP A 603 14.03 -5.71 18.21
CA ASP A 603 13.50 -5.43 16.87
C ASP A 603 14.56 -5.66 15.77
N PHE A 604 15.81 -5.24 16.01
CA PHE A 604 16.92 -5.49 15.09
C PHE A 604 17.21 -6.98 14.91
N LEU A 605 17.26 -7.76 16.00
CA LEU A 605 17.49 -9.21 15.93
C LEU A 605 16.35 -9.96 15.22
N LEU A 606 15.10 -9.59 15.49
CA LEU A 606 13.94 -10.17 14.81
C LEU A 606 13.92 -9.76 13.33
N PHE A 607 14.36 -8.55 13.00
CA PHE A 607 14.52 -8.12 11.61
C PHE A 607 15.59 -8.94 10.87
N LEU A 608 16.72 -9.21 11.52
CA LEU A 608 17.78 -10.05 10.96
C LEU A 608 17.29 -11.46 10.63
N GLY A 609 16.50 -12.06 11.53
CA GLY A 609 15.88 -13.36 11.29
C GLY A 609 14.92 -13.36 10.10
N LYS A 610 14.12 -12.30 9.93
CA LYS A 610 13.24 -12.14 8.75
C LYS A 610 14.06 -12.07 7.45
N LEU A 611 15.14 -11.28 7.43
CA LEU A 611 16.00 -11.18 6.26
C LEU A 611 16.65 -12.51 5.90
N LEU A 612 17.03 -13.32 6.89
CA LEU A 612 17.61 -14.64 6.63
C LEU A 612 16.62 -15.60 6.00
N VAL A 613 15.40 -15.69 6.55
CA VAL A 613 14.34 -16.53 5.95
C VAL A 613 14.08 -16.11 4.50
N VAL A 614 13.92 -14.82 4.25
CA VAL A 614 13.67 -14.27 2.92
C VAL A 614 14.86 -14.48 1.99
N GLY A 615 16.08 -14.32 2.48
CA GLY A 615 17.32 -14.54 1.73
C GLY A 615 17.48 -16.00 1.31
N CYS A 616 17.28 -16.94 2.23
CA CYS A 616 17.35 -18.38 1.92
C CYS A 616 16.31 -18.79 0.87
N VAL A 617 15.05 -18.37 1.06
CA VAL A 617 13.97 -18.67 0.10
C VAL A 617 14.21 -17.97 -1.24
N GLY A 618 14.70 -16.72 -1.23
CA GLY A 618 15.02 -15.94 -2.42
C GLY A 618 16.15 -16.55 -3.24
N ILE A 619 17.20 -17.07 -2.59
CA ILE A 619 18.30 -17.79 -3.24
C ILE A 619 17.76 -19.08 -3.89
N LEU A 620 16.97 -19.86 -3.16
CA LEU A 620 16.35 -21.08 -3.70
C LEU A 620 15.45 -20.76 -4.91
N ALA A 621 14.62 -19.72 -4.81
CA ALA A 621 13.77 -19.25 -5.90
C ALA A 621 14.61 -18.79 -7.10
N PHE A 622 15.70 -18.06 -6.88
CA PHE A 622 16.62 -17.63 -7.94
C PHE A 622 17.20 -18.82 -8.69
N PHE A 623 17.79 -19.80 -7.98
CA PHE A 623 18.38 -20.96 -8.63
C PHE A 623 17.35 -21.80 -9.39
N PHE A 624 16.13 -21.91 -8.87
CA PHE A 624 15.02 -22.61 -9.52
C PHE A 624 14.54 -21.90 -10.80
N PHE A 625 14.10 -20.63 -10.70
CA PHE A 625 13.56 -19.88 -11.85
C PHE A 625 14.63 -19.48 -12.89
N SER A 626 15.92 -19.45 -12.50
CA SER A 626 17.02 -19.25 -13.45
C SER A 626 17.48 -20.54 -14.16
N ARG A 627 16.86 -21.69 -13.85
CA ARG A 627 17.20 -23.02 -14.41
C ARG A 627 18.67 -23.41 -14.23
N ARG A 628 19.30 -22.97 -13.14
CA ARG A 628 20.70 -23.28 -12.83
C ARG A 628 20.87 -24.60 -12.05
N ILE A 629 19.78 -25.20 -11.57
CA ILE A 629 19.78 -26.51 -10.92
C ILE A 629 19.57 -27.60 -11.96
N GLN A 630 20.61 -28.37 -12.27
CA GLN A 630 20.57 -29.43 -13.30
C GLN A 630 19.49 -30.51 -13.02
N ILE A 631 19.17 -30.77 -11.75
CA ILE A 631 18.19 -31.78 -11.33
C ILE A 631 16.73 -31.40 -11.69
N VAL A 632 16.46 -30.11 -11.92
CA VAL A 632 15.08 -29.57 -12.00
C VAL A 632 14.88 -28.75 -13.29
N GLN A 633 15.82 -28.87 -14.24
CA GLN A 633 15.89 -28.04 -15.44
C GLN A 633 14.69 -28.24 -16.38
N ASP A 634 14.16 -29.46 -16.48
CA ASP A 634 13.04 -29.82 -17.37
C ASP A 634 11.67 -29.48 -16.77
N THR A 635 11.58 -29.35 -15.44
CA THR A 635 10.34 -29.01 -14.73
C THR A 635 10.15 -27.51 -14.53
N ALA A 636 11.20 -26.71 -14.67
CA ALA A 636 11.15 -25.27 -14.44
C ALA A 636 10.58 -24.53 -15.69
N PRO A 637 9.61 -23.63 -15.51
CA PRO A 637 8.93 -22.98 -16.63
C PRO A 637 9.85 -22.00 -17.37
N THR A 638 9.68 -21.90 -18.69
CA THR A 638 10.28 -20.84 -19.50
C THR A 638 9.51 -19.54 -19.31
N LEU A 639 10.17 -18.52 -18.76
CA LEU A 639 9.54 -17.23 -18.42
C LEU A 639 10.17 -16.10 -19.22
N ASN A 640 9.36 -15.10 -19.59
CA ASN A 640 9.84 -13.86 -20.21
C ASN A 640 10.70 -13.05 -19.22
N TYR A 641 10.22 -12.94 -17.98
CA TYR A 641 10.83 -12.19 -16.89
C TYR A 641 10.93 -13.05 -15.63
N TYR A 642 11.92 -13.96 -15.60
CA TYR A 642 12.17 -14.86 -14.45
C TYR A 642 12.31 -14.15 -13.08
N TRP A 643 12.72 -12.87 -13.07
CA TRP A 643 12.86 -12.08 -11.84
C TRP A 643 11.52 -11.73 -11.19
N VAL A 644 10.40 -11.76 -11.93
CA VAL A 644 9.08 -11.36 -11.42
C VAL A 644 8.54 -12.40 -10.45
N PRO A 645 8.45 -13.70 -10.78
CA PRO A 645 8.09 -14.73 -9.78
C PRO A 645 9.03 -14.77 -8.58
N ILE A 646 10.34 -14.56 -8.78
CA ILE A 646 11.32 -14.49 -7.69
C ILE A 646 10.97 -13.33 -6.73
N LEU A 647 10.71 -12.14 -7.27
CA LEU A 647 10.33 -10.97 -6.48
C LEU A 647 9.05 -11.23 -5.68
N THR A 648 8.08 -11.93 -6.27
CA THR A 648 6.82 -12.30 -5.61
C THR A 648 7.03 -13.28 -4.49
N VAL A 649 7.88 -14.29 -4.68
CA VAL A 649 8.27 -15.24 -3.62
C VAL A 649 9.03 -14.53 -2.51
N ILE A 650 9.95 -13.60 -2.83
CA ILE A 650 10.68 -12.79 -1.85
C ILE A 650 9.71 -11.91 -1.04
N LEU A 651 8.79 -11.21 -1.71
CA LEU A 651 7.83 -10.34 -1.03
C LEU A 651 6.85 -11.16 -0.17
N GLY A 652 6.31 -12.25 -0.71
CA GLY A 652 5.41 -13.12 0.02
C GLY A 652 6.09 -13.83 1.20
N SER A 653 7.33 -14.31 1.03
CA SER A 653 8.11 -14.88 2.14
C SER A 653 8.41 -13.84 3.23
N TYR A 654 8.64 -12.57 2.86
CA TYR A 654 8.79 -11.49 3.84
C TYR A 654 7.51 -11.27 4.63
N LEU A 655 6.33 -11.28 3.98
CA LEU A 655 5.04 -11.14 4.68
C LEU A 655 4.78 -12.32 5.62
N ILE A 656 5.07 -13.54 5.20
CA ILE A 656 4.94 -14.75 6.03
C ILE A 656 5.88 -14.67 7.23
N ALA A 657 7.18 -14.41 7.01
CA ALA A 657 8.15 -14.24 8.09
C ALA A 657 7.75 -13.09 9.03
N HIS A 658 7.28 -11.97 8.50
CA HIS A 658 6.76 -10.86 9.30
C HIS A 658 5.63 -11.32 10.22
N GLY A 659 4.68 -12.11 9.72
CA GLY A 659 3.59 -12.70 10.52
C GLY A 659 4.10 -13.51 11.71
N PHE A 660 4.97 -14.50 11.48
CA PHE A 660 5.51 -15.33 12.56
C PHE A 660 6.35 -14.55 13.57
N PHE A 661 7.26 -13.70 13.10
CA PHE A 661 8.12 -12.91 13.97
C PHE A 661 7.35 -11.80 14.72
N SER A 662 6.19 -11.36 14.20
CA SER A 662 5.35 -10.40 14.94
C SER A 662 4.77 -11.00 16.23
N VAL A 663 4.51 -12.32 16.27
CA VAL A 663 4.09 -13.03 17.48
C VAL A 663 5.19 -12.99 18.53
N TYR A 664 6.44 -13.21 18.11
CA TYR A 664 7.61 -13.09 18.98
C TYR A 664 7.79 -11.67 19.50
N GLY A 665 7.66 -10.67 18.63
CA GLY A 665 7.70 -9.26 19.03
C GLY A 665 6.65 -8.94 20.09
N MET A 666 5.40 -9.35 19.89
CA MET A 666 4.33 -9.16 20.89
C MET A 666 4.60 -9.93 22.19
N CYS A 667 5.17 -11.13 22.10
CA CYS A 667 5.57 -11.91 23.27
C CYS A 667 6.65 -11.16 24.08
N VAL A 668 7.73 -10.74 23.43
CA VAL A 668 8.83 -10.02 24.08
C VAL A 668 8.33 -8.77 24.77
N ASP A 669 7.52 -7.93 24.11
CA ASP A 669 6.99 -6.71 24.73
C ASP A 669 6.11 -7.02 25.92
N THR A 670 5.26 -8.04 25.81
CA THR A 670 4.34 -8.42 26.90
C THR A 670 5.13 -8.88 28.11
N LEU A 671 6.11 -9.78 27.91
CA LEU A 671 6.97 -10.25 29.00
C LEU A 671 7.80 -9.10 29.56
N PHE A 672 8.29 -8.19 28.72
CA PHE A 672 9.07 -7.04 29.14
C PHE A 672 8.24 -6.06 29.98
N LEU A 673 7.00 -5.77 29.58
CA LEU A 673 6.10 -4.91 30.35
C LEU A 673 5.71 -5.57 31.68
N CYS A 674 5.39 -6.87 31.67
CA CYS A 674 5.13 -7.62 32.90
C CYS A 674 6.36 -7.65 33.81
N PHE A 675 7.55 -7.76 33.24
CA PHE A 675 8.82 -7.69 33.97
C PHE A 675 9.05 -6.33 34.64
N LEU A 676 8.82 -5.22 33.93
CA LEU A 676 8.95 -3.89 34.52
C LEU A 676 7.98 -3.71 35.70
N GLU A 677 6.79 -4.26 35.57
CA GLU A 677 5.80 -4.23 36.65
C GLU A 677 6.16 -5.17 37.81
N ASP A 678 6.69 -6.36 37.52
CA ASP A 678 7.17 -7.32 38.53
C ASP A 678 8.29 -6.70 39.39
N LEU A 679 9.17 -5.89 38.79
CA LEU A 679 10.19 -5.12 39.51
C LEU A 679 9.64 -4.03 40.44
N GLU A 680 8.46 -3.50 40.16
CA GLU A 680 7.84 -2.49 41.04
C GLU A 680 7.09 -3.15 42.19
N ARG A 681 6.46 -4.30 41.93
CA ARG A 681 5.61 -4.99 42.91
C ARG A 681 6.39 -5.88 43.86
N ASN A 682 7.42 -6.57 43.37
CA ASN A 682 8.12 -7.61 44.10
C ASN A 682 9.56 -7.20 44.37
N ASP A 683 10.11 -7.62 45.51
CA ASP A 683 11.48 -7.33 45.91
C ASP A 683 12.40 -8.56 45.82
N GLY A 684 11.83 -9.76 45.62
CA GLY A 684 12.57 -11.02 45.53
C GLY A 684 12.77 -11.72 46.88
N SER A 685 12.13 -11.24 47.94
CA SER A 685 12.03 -11.95 49.22
C SER A 685 11.20 -13.23 49.10
N THR A 686 11.26 -14.10 50.10
CA THR A 686 10.41 -15.30 50.18
C THR A 686 8.92 -14.98 50.22
N GLU A 687 8.56 -13.81 50.74
CA GLU A 687 7.18 -13.33 50.82
C GLU A 687 6.72 -12.65 49.52
N ARG A 688 7.64 -12.07 48.75
CA ARG A 688 7.38 -11.39 47.47
C ARG A 688 8.36 -11.84 46.37
N PRO A 689 8.31 -13.12 45.96
CA PRO A 689 9.23 -13.64 44.96
C PRO A 689 8.91 -13.06 43.58
N TYR A 690 9.93 -12.85 42.77
CA TYR A 690 9.73 -12.50 41.36
C TYR A 690 9.13 -13.67 40.58
N PHE A 691 8.28 -13.36 39.60
CA PHE A 691 7.70 -14.36 38.68
C PHE A 691 8.68 -14.71 37.54
N MET A 692 9.70 -13.89 37.32
CA MET A 692 10.71 -14.10 36.29
C MET A 692 11.67 -15.27 36.60
N SER A 693 12.30 -15.83 35.55
CA SER A 693 13.28 -16.90 35.73
C SER A 693 14.56 -16.39 36.42
N GLY A 694 15.19 -17.25 37.23
CA GLY A 694 16.44 -16.89 37.93
C GLY A 694 17.60 -16.51 37.00
N SER A 695 17.60 -16.98 35.75
CA SER A 695 18.56 -16.55 34.73
C SER A 695 18.34 -15.10 34.32
N LEU A 696 17.08 -14.70 34.11
CA LEU A 696 16.70 -13.34 33.77
C LEU A 696 16.96 -12.38 34.95
N GLN A 697 16.61 -12.81 36.16
CA GLN A 697 16.87 -12.07 37.41
C GLN A 697 18.37 -11.77 37.60
N LYS A 698 19.24 -12.78 37.47
CA LYS A 698 20.70 -12.61 37.62
C LYS A 698 21.29 -11.64 36.60
N LEU A 699 20.82 -11.70 35.35
CA LEU A 699 21.32 -10.84 34.27
C LEU A 699 20.92 -9.37 34.48
N LEU A 700 19.76 -9.14 35.08
CA LEU A 700 19.17 -7.81 35.27
C LEU A 700 19.57 -7.16 36.59
N ASN A 701 19.75 -7.93 37.66
CA ASN A 701 20.34 -7.43 38.92
C ASN A 701 21.80 -6.98 38.74
N LYS A 702 22.55 -7.61 37.83
CA LYS A 702 23.90 -7.14 37.46
C LYS A 702 23.88 -5.77 36.75
N SER A 703 22.77 -5.43 36.08
CA SER A 703 22.53 -4.07 35.53
C SER A 703 22.07 -3.06 36.59
N ASN A 704 21.50 -3.50 37.72
CA ASN A 704 21.16 -2.63 38.87
C ASN A 704 22.44 -2.19 39.59
N GLN A 705 23.36 -3.12 39.87
CA GLN A 705 24.64 -2.82 40.55
C GLN A 705 25.61 -1.94 39.74
N THR A 706 25.38 -1.75 38.44
CA THR A 706 26.21 -0.86 37.60
C THR A 706 25.71 0.58 37.56
N LYS A 707 24.62 0.92 38.26
CA LYS A 707 24.32 2.31 38.63
C LYS A 707 25.05 2.60 39.95
N PRO A 708 26.02 3.53 40.01
CA PRO A 708 26.43 4.05 41.30
C PRO A 708 25.27 4.85 41.87
N ASP A 709 24.93 4.59 43.13
CA ASP A 709 24.13 5.51 43.93
C ASP A 709 24.81 6.89 43.86
N LYS A 710 24.13 7.85 43.26
CA LYS A 710 24.47 9.27 43.29
C LYS A 710 23.21 10.07 43.49
#